data_AF-A0A424W511-F1
#
_entry.id   AF-A0A424W511-F1
#
_cell.length_a   1.000
_cell.length_b   1.000
_cell.length_c   1.000
_cell.angle_alpha   90.00
_cell.angle_beta   90.00
_cell.angle_gamma   90.00
#
_symmetry.space_group_name_H-M   'P 1'
#
loop_
_entity.id
_entity.type
_entity.pdbx_description
1 polymer ?
#
loop_
_entity_poly.entity_id
_entity_poly.type
_entity_poly.pdbx_seq_one_letter_code
_entity_poly.pdbx_strand_id
1 'polypeptide(L)'
;MTMVNLEIINVGQAPNDGTGDTHRDSFQKTNRNMSALKAALEDAFKTVEIPASANLNAYTTTGTFHQSANAGAVGGTNYPEGTAGLLQVVAAGTSFVYQRYVTTGRRSYWRTRAGGDWAEWVRMLDASMLGAANGAASLGADRTIPREQLPVLTAVPVVAGTDANTVTDPGSYYINSDADATLALNWPELRAGTLVVERAGAGNVQVTQTYTTRGGSGGVSRTYKRVRFTTSNTWYPWQELARLDEAMKSVALSVGTDANTLTAPNTFYTWGPGAVVSGGVNWPAVVPGSGALTVAVMATTTVIQSLELLTGVGRRPVCLQRARINGAWDPWFVVAPLSSTVDLPTANHGDVYVDGDGWYAWNGSAYARRSLAKTLVSIDLNSVDVPGAYACNVSAEATPALNYPVQLAGILEVVSSQASNLQVTQTYTAFPETSPVTYKRVRFGASKVWGPWLEQARLKDAMHRVALSAAAGINANTLTADNTFYTWESGSTITGAGGANWPPVNNGTVGAGFLEVFCISSGAIVQRCTLLGNAQKPRVFQRFGAGSSWESWRITASLSSSAFLPVADCGEVYVDGVGVYQWNGTNYTPQTPVTGVLLMKPSAVIMGEFPGQASATGNRFMSYSGDTYLAAVPGAGGSVAGLLARNADSANSQFVGMSASLGGCYLLFSRHGTAAVPPNLIISSGSGECGRVVEDGRWQFGRFVQPNVQTKLHVSFNGGGLEYGIVTRPVNASDSTAIQFQSSSGGVAGYIYSTQALTTTYATTSDYRAKTDLGNLDPENSLATINALRPILFRMNEAPEGSEIQRGFIAHELQEKVPNAVVGKKDEMMAGPGGPDAPEVPRYQGVDMSRIMPDMVAAVQRLTQMLEETNRSLVTANNRIAQLEAAGSPATPE
;
A
#
# COMPACT_ATOMS: atom_id res chain seq x y z
N MET A 1 -50.46 -54.68 -17.77
CA MET A 1 -50.48 -54.92 -19.23
C MET A 1 -51.23 -56.21 -19.46
N THR A 2 -52.37 -56.14 -20.11
CA THR A 2 -53.11 -57.30 -20.61
C THR A 2 -52.19 -58.06 -21.57
N MET A 3 -51.85 -59.31 -21.25
CA MET A 3 -51.11 -60.16 -22.20
C MET A 3 -52.01 -60.37 -23.42
N VAL A 4 -51.56 -59.89 -24.57
CA VAL A 4 -52.23 -60.12 -25.84
C VAL A 4 -51.88 -61.53 -26.26
N ASN A 5 -52.85 -62.43 -26.24
CA ASN A 5 -52.68 -63.77 -26.79
C ASN A 5 -52.68 -63.66 -28.31
N LEU A 6 -51.49 -63.58 -28.89
CA LEU A 6 -51.30 -63.64 -30.33
C LEU A 6 -51.53 -65.08 -30.80
N GLU A 7 -52.28 -65.24 -31.89
CA GLU A 7 -52.43 -66.52 -32.55
C GLU A 7 -51.06 -66.97 -33.06
N ILE A 8 -50.65 -68.19 -32.67
CA ILE A 8 -49.40 -68.77 -33.15
C ILE A 8 -49.57 -69.03 -34.64
N ILE A 9 -48.76 -68.35 -35.44
CA ILE A 9 -48.53 -68.71 -36.83
C ILE A 9 -47.55 -69.86 -36.74
N ASN A 10 -48.02 -71.07 -37.02
CA ASN A 10 -47.11 -72.21 -37.05
C ASN A 10 -46.06 -71.89 -38.15
N VAL A 11 -44.86 -72.48 -38.10
CA VAL A 11 -43.87 -72.29 -39.19
C VAL A 11 -43.25 -73.58 -39.80
N GLY A 12 -43.63 -74.75 -39.29
CA GLY A 12 -43.48 -76.04 -39.96
C GLY A 12 -42.13 -76.60 -39.59
N GLN A 13 -41.92 -77.90 -39.79
CA GLN A 13 -40.66 -78.53 -39.42
C GLN A 13 -39.64 -78.47 -40.56
N ALA A 14 -40.07 -78.39 -41.83
CA ALA A 14 -39.21 -78.26 -43.00
C ALA A 14 -39.91 -77.56 -44.21
N PRO A 15 -39.15 -77.02 -45.18
CA PRO A 15 -39.73 -76.43 -46.39
C PRO A 15 -40.62 -77.42 -47.16
N ASN A 16 -41.89 -77.05 -47.44
CA ASN A 16 -42.91 -77.85 -48.16
C ASN A 16 -43.37 -79.16 -47.45
N ASP A 17 -43.32 -79.23 -46.12
CA ASP A 17 -43.62 -80.48 -45.38
C ASP A 17 -45.12 -80.81 -45.17
N GLY A 18 -46.03 -79.91 -45.54
CA GLY A 18 -47.46 -80.19 -45.45
C GLY A 18 -48.15 -79.73 -44.15
N THR A 19 -47.38 -79.47 -43.10
CA THR A 19 -47.88 -79.48 -41.71
C THR A 19 -48.24 -78.12 -41.14
N GLY A 20 -48.12 -77.07 -41.96
CA GLY A 20 -48.27 -75.70 -41.54
C GLY A 20 -49.54 -74.97 -42.02
N ASP A 21 -49.78 -73.80 -41.42
CA ASP A 21 -50.88 -72.88 -41.69
C ASP A 21 -50.79 -72.31 -43.11
N THR A 22 -51.82 -72.49 -43.96
CA THR A 22 -51.85 -72.07 -45.40
C THR A 22 -51.47 -70.60 -45.63
N HIS A 23 -50.98 -70.23 -46.83
CA HIS A 23 -50.55 -68.83 -47.09
C HIS A 23 -51.67 -67.85 -46.78
N ARG A 24 -52.91 -68.25 -47.09
CA ARG A 24 -54.10 -67.47 -46.80
C ARG A 24 -54.39 -67.38 -45.30
N ASP A 25 -54.31 -68.48 -44.54
CA ASP A 25 -54.58 -68.48 -43.10
C ASP A 25 -53.48 -67.77 -42.30
N SER A 26 -52.22 -67.94 -42.65
CA SER A 26 -51.08 -67.22 -42.05
C SER A 26 -51.22 -65.71 -42.23
N PHE A 27 -51.56 -65.22 -43.44
CA PHE A 27 -51.82 -63.79 -43.65
C PHE A 27 -53.05 -63.28 -42.87
N GLN A 28 -54.11 -64.09 -42.74
CA GLN A 28 -55.26 -63.73 -41.93
C GLN A 28 -54.94 -63.70 -40.42
N LYS A 29 -54.15 -64.66 -39.91
CA LYS A 29 -53.62 -64.68 -38.54
C LYS A 29 -52.74 -63.46 -38.28
N THR A 30 -51.86 -63.07 -39.21
CA THR A 30 -51.09 -61.82 -39.11
C THR A 30 -51.99 -60.59 -39.00
N ASN A 31 -53.03 -60.48 -39.83
CA ASN A 31 -53.96 -59.35 -39.77
C ASN A 31 -54.76 -59.30 -38.46
N ARG A 32 -55.18 -60.46 -37.94
CA ARG A 32 -55.85 -60.56 -36.62
C ARG A 32 -54.89 -60.22 -35.49
N ASN A 33 -53.65 -60.70 -35.52
CA ASN A 33 -52.60 -60.37 -34.56
C ASN A 33 -52.26 -58.88 -34.56
N MET A 34 -52.12 -58.26 -35.74
CA MET A 34 -51.89 -56.82 -35.86
C MET A 34 -53.09 -56.01 -35.37
N SER A 35 -54.32 -56.48 -35.63
CA SER A 35 -55.53 -55.86 -35.08
C SER A 35 -55.62 -56.00 -33.57
N ALA A 36 -55.27 -57.17 -33.01
CA ALA A 36 -55.26 -57.42 -31.57
C ALA A 36 -54.17 -56.61 -30.85
N LEU A 37 -52.98 -56.52 -31.45
CA LEU A 37 -51.90 -55.68 -30.93
C LEU A 37 -52.27 -54.19 -30.98
N LYS A 38 -52.88 -53.74 -32.08
CA LYS A 38 -53.39 -52.37 -32.22
C LYS A 38 -54.46 -52.07 -31.16
N ALA A 39 -55.45 -52.97 -30.98
CA ALA A 39 -56.48 -52.82 -29.97
C ALA A 39 -55.90 -52.78 -28.55
N ALA A 40 -54.89 -53.60 -28.26
CA ALA A 40 -54.21 -53.60 -26.97
C ALA A 40 -53.34 -52.36 -26.74
N LEU A 41 -52.74 -51.81 -27.79
CA LEU A 41 -52.02 -50.54 -27.73
C LEU A 41 -52.99 -49.38 -27.48
N GLU A 42 -54.12 -49.36 -28.20
CA GLU A 42 -55.20 -48.39 -28.00
C GLU A 42 -55.78 -48.46 -26.58
N ASP A 43 -55.93 -49.67 -26.02
CA ASP A 43 -56.35 -49.88 -24.62
C ASP A 43 -55.27 -49.44 -23.61
N ALA A 44 -53.99 -49.74 -23.88
CA ALA A 44 -52.88 -49.39 -22.99
C ALA A 44 -52.62 -47.86 -22.90
N PHE A 45 -52.92 -47.12 -23.96
CA PHE A 45 -52.81 -45.66 -24.01
C PHE A 45 -54.16 -44.95 -23.79
N LYS A 46 -55.23 -45.69 -23.50
CA LYS A 46 -56.55 -45.12 -23.22
C LYS A 46 -56.52 -44.34 -21.91
N THR A 47 -56.97 -43.10 -21.96
CA THR A 47 -57.18 -42.28 -20.76
C THR A 47 -58.35 -42.83 -19.95
N VAL A 48 -58.12 -43.11 -18.66
CA VAL A 48 -59.15 -43.66 -17.75
C VAL A 48 -59.80 -42.54 -16.94
N GLU A 49 -61.14 -42.53 -16.87
CA GLU A 49 -61.86 -41.53 -16.08
C GLU A 49 -61.70 -41.75 -14.56
N ILE A 50 -61.40 -40.68 -13.82
CA ILE A 50 -61.31 -40.69 -12.36
C ILE A 50 -62.72 -40.44 -11.79
N PRO A 51 -63.27 -41.34 -10.96
CA PRO A 51 -64.58 -41.14 -10.33
C PRO A 51 -64.64 -39.87 -9.48
N ALA A 52 -65.84 -39.34 -9.28
CA ALA A 52 -66.06 -38.24 -8.36
C ALA A 52 -65.59 -38.61 -6.94
N SER A 53 -64.98 -37.65 -6.24
CA SER A 53 -64.48 -37.84 -4.87
C SER A 53 -63.35 -38.86 -4.68
N ALA A 54 -62.68 -39.29 -5.76
CA ALA A 54 -61.56 -40.22 -5.66
C ALA A 54 -60.36 -39.63 -4.90
N ASN A 55 -59.54 -40.51 -4.32
CA ASN A 55 -58.26 -40.14 -3.69
C ASN A 55 -57.10 -40.35 -4.67
N LEU A 56 -56.34 -39.31 -5.01
CA LEU A 56 -55.23 -39.43 -5.96
C LEU A 56 -54.08 -40.33 -5.45
N ASN A 57 -53.95 -40.54 -4.14
CA ASN A 57 -52.96 -41.47 -3.57
C ASN A 57 -53.23 -42.93 -3.93
N ALA A 58 -54.46 -43.27 -4.33
CA ALA A 58 -54.84 -44.63 -4.74
C ALA A 58 -54.31 -45.03 -6.13
N TYR A 59 -53.88 -44.04 -6.93
CA TYR A 59 -53.39 -44.26 -8.29
C TYR A 59 -51.87 -44.49 -8.29
N THR A 60 -51.46 -45.74 -8.08
CA THR A 60 -50.04 -46.13 -7.95
C THR A 60 -49.50 -46.94 -9.14
N THR A 61 -50.35 -47.34 -10.08
CA THR A 61 -49.98 -48.06 -11.30
C THR A 61 -49.73 -47.10 -12.46
N THR A 62 -48.77 -47.44 -13.31
CA THR A 62 -48.46 -46.66 -14.51
C THR A 62 -49.69 -46.52 -15.40
N GLY A 63 -50.06 -45.28 -15.74
CA GLY A 63 -51.24 -44.99 -16.55
C GLY A 63 -51.53 -43.50 -16.69
N THR A 64 -52.46 -43.19 -17.60
CA THR A 64 -52.98 -41.84 -17.81
C THR A 64 -54.45 -41.81 -17.41
N PHE A 65 -54.80 -40.91 -16.49
CA PHE A 65 -56.13 -40.78 -15.93
C PHE A 65 -56.64 -39.35 -16.10
N HIS A 66 -57.94 -39.14 -16.14
CA HIS A 66 -58.54 -37.82 -16.34
C HIS A 66 -59.73 -37.61 -15.41
N GLN A 67 -59.70 -36.50 -14.66
CA GLN A 67 -60.84 -36.00 -13.90
C GLN A 67 -61.62 -35.03 -14.78
N SER A 68 -62.86 -35.40 -15.13
CA SER A 68 -63.70 -34.69 -16.10
C SER A 68 -64.38 -33.45 -15.55
N ALA A 69 -64.52 -33.30 -14.22
CA ALA A 69 -65.25 -32.19 -13.61
C ALA A 69 -64.54 -31.59 -12.39
N ASN A 70 -64.62 -30.26 -12.25
CA ASN A 70 -64.10 -29.55 -11.08
C ASN A 70 -64.76 -30.05 -9.78
N ALA A 71 -66.06 -30.34 -9.81
CA ALA A 71 -66.77 -30.89 -8.67
C ALA A 71 -66.18 -32.23 -8.19
N GLY A 72 -65.69 -33.07 -9.12
CA GLY A 72 -65.04 -34.34 -8.80
C GLY A 72 -63.67 -34.15 -8.14
N ALA A 73 -62.90 -33.14 -8.58
CA ALA A 73 -61.62 -32.76 -7.97
C ALA A 73 -61.80 -32.08 -6.59
N VAL A 74 -62.78 -31.19 -6.43
CA VAL A 74 -63.11 -30.52 -5.15
C VAL A 74 -63.59 -31.53 -4.11
N GLY A 75 -64.44 -32.48 -4.51
CA GLY A 75 -64.92 -33.54 -3.63
C GLY A 75 -63.89 -34.64 -3.38
N GLY A 76 -62.76 -34.64 -4.08
CA GLY A 76 -61.70 -35.64 -3.99
C GLY A 76 -60.63 -35.29 -2.96
N THR A 77 -59.78 -36.25 -2.62
CA THR A 77 -58.69 -36.07 -1.65
C THR A 77 -57.32 -36.19 -2.32
N ASN A 78 -56.32 -35.48 -1.80
CA ASN A 78 -54.95 -35.43 -2.33
C ASN A 78 -54.83 -34.87 -3.76
N TYR A 79 -55.78 -34.01 -4.17
CA TYR A 79 -55.61 -33.17 -5.35
C TYR A 79 -54.72 -31.96 -5.01
N PRO A 80 -53.82 -31.53 -5.91
CA PRO A 80 -53.06 -30.29 -5.71
C PRO A 80 -53.95 -29.04 -5.80
N GLU A 81 -55.06 -29.13 -6.51
CA GLU A 81 -56.06 -28.07 -6.67
C GLU A 81 -57.42 -28.71 -7.02
N GLY A 82 -58.52 -28.13 -6.55
CA GLY A 82 -59.90 -28.57 -6.83
C GLY A 82 -60.38 -28.28 -8.26
N THR A 83 -59.55 -28.54 -9.27
CA THR A 83 -59.87 -28.32 -10.68
C THR A 83 -59.69 -29.62 -11.47
N ALA A 84 -60.58 -29.85 -12.44
CA ALA A 84 -60.49 -30.93 -13.42
C ALA A 84 -59.12 -30.95 -14.13
N GLY A 85 -58.69 -32.12 -14.57
CA GLY A 85 -57.35 -32.24 -15.12
C GLY A 85 -56.91 -33.66 -15.46
N LEU A 86 -55.71 -33.75 -16.01
CA LEU A 86 -55.04 -34.99 -16.39
C LEU A 86 -54.07 -35.40 -15.29
N LEU A 87 -54.17 -36.64 -14.82
CA LEU A 87 -53.18 -37.29 -13.95
C LEU A 87 -52.36 -38.27 -14.78
N GLN A 88 -51.03 -38.11 -14.76
CA GLN A 88 -50.09 -39.09 -15.27
C GLN A 88 -49.39 -39.76 -14.10
N VAL A 89 -49.36 -41.09 -14.11
CA VAL A 89 -48.70 -41.89 -13.08
C VAL A 89 -47.64 -42.76 -13.74
N VAL A 90 -46.43 -42.74 -13.19
CA VAL A 90 -45.33 -43.61 -13.61
C VAL A 90 -44.83 -44.38 -12.39
N ALA A 91 -45.04 -45.68 -12.38
CA ALA A 91 -44.53 -46.57 -11.34
C ALA A 91 -43.16 -47.13 -11.76
N ALA A 92 -42.13 -46.91 -10.95
CA ALA A 92 -40.79 -47.46 -11.11
C ALA A 92 -40.54 -48.52 -10.02
N GLY A 93 -40.98 -49.74 -10.28
CA GLY A 93 -40.98 -50.83 -9.28
C GLY A 93 -42.11 -50.68 -8.25
N THR A 94 -41.96 -51.31 -7.09
CA THR A 94 -43.00 -51.35 -6.04
C THR A 94 -42.94 -50.18 -5.05
N SER A 95 -41.83 -49.43 -5.03
CA SER A 95 -41.53 -48.43 -3.98
C SER A 95 -41.49 -46.97 -4.47
N PHE A 96 -41.41 -46.74 -5.78
CA PHE A 96 -41.35 -45.39 -6.36
C PHE A 96 -42.51 -45.15 -7.33
N VAL A 97 -43.29 -44.12 -7.05
CA VAL A 97 -44.38 -43.66 -7.94
C VAL A 97 -44.22 -42.18 -8.18
N TYR A 98 -44.16 -41.77 -9.43
CA TYR A 98 -44.16 -40.37 -9.84
C TYR A 98 -45.55 -40.00 -10.32
N GLN A 99 -46.08 -38.90 -9.80
CA GLN A 99 -47.35 -38.35 -10.26
C GLN A 99 -47.16 -36.94 -10.79
N ARG A 100 -47.79 -36.68 -11.93
CA ARG A 100 -47.93 -35.34 -12.50
C ARG A 100 -49.42 -35.06 -12.73
N TYR A 101 -49.90 -33.95 -12.20
CA TYR A 101 -51.28 -33.51 -12.41
C TYR A 101 -51.28 -32.19 -13.19
N VAL A 102 -52.01 -32.14 -14.29
CA VAL A 102 -52.15 -30.94 -15.14
C VAL A 102 -53.61 -30.51 -15.14
N THR A 103 -53.90 -29.35 -14.57
CA THR A 103 -55.26 -28.82 -14.53
C THR A 103 -55.69 -28.33 -15.92
N THR A 104 -57.00 -28.25 -16.17
CA THR A 104 -57.57 -27.61 -17.37
C THR A 104 -57.14 -26.14 -17.52
N GLY A 105 -56.80 -25.48 -16.41
CA GLY A 105 -56.21 -24.14 -16.37
C GLY A 105 -54.70 -24.09 -16.69
N ARG A 106 -54.12 -25.15 -17.26
CA ARG A 106 -52.71 -25.29 -17.67
C ARG A 106 -51.68 -25.24 -16.54
N ARG A 107 -52.08 -25.45 -15.29
CA ARG A 107 -51.13 -25.54 -14.16
C ARG A 107 -50.65 -26.97 -14.00
N SER A 108 -49.35 -27.18 -13.98
CA SER A 108 -48.75 -28.49 -13.77
C SER A 108 -48.23 -28.62 -12.34
N TYR A 109 -48.54 -29.73 -11.70
CA TYR A 109 -48.06 -30.11 -10.38
C TYR A 109 -47.34 -31.44 -10.48
N TRP A 110 -46.34 -31.65 -9.64
CA TRP A 110 -45.61 -32.92 -9.58
C TRP A 110 -45.37 -33.32 -8.13
N ARG A 111 -45.32 -34.62 -7.87
CA ARG A 111 -44.90 -35.20 -6.59
C ARG A 111 -44.36 -36.61 -6.79
N THR A 112 -43.68 -37.10 -5.77
CA THR A 112 -43.12 -38.46 -5.75
C THR A 112 -43.61 -39.19 -4.50
N ARG A 113 -43.88 -40.48 -4.65
CA ARG A 113 -44.00 -41.43 -3.55
C ARG A 113 -42.72 -42.23 -3.47
N ALA A 114 -42.04 -42.20 -2.32
CA ALA A 114 -40.81 -42.95 -2.08
C ALA A 114 -40.90 -43.63 -0.71
N GLY A 115 -40.54 -44.92 -0.62
CA GLY A 115 -40.57 -45.65 0.66
C GLY A 115 -41.97 -45.91 1.25
N GLY A 116 -43.03 -45.58 0.52
CA GLY A 116 -44.43 -45.73 0.96
C GLY A 116 -45.15 -44.40 1.18
N ASP A 117 -44.41 -43.32 1.40
CA ASP A 117 -44.92 -42.00 1.75
C ASP A 117 -44.99 -41.07 0.53
N TRP A 118 -46.03 -40.23 0.49
CA TRP A 118 -46.20 -39.22 -0.55
C TRP A 118 -45.54 -37.91 -0.13
N ALA A 119 -44.72 -37.35 -1.01
CA ALA A 119 -44.31 -35.96 -0.91
C ALA A 119 -45.49 -35.02 -1.24
N GLU A 120 -45.43 -33.81 -0.69
CA GLU A 120 -46.35 -32.73 -1.02
C GLU A 120 -46.34 -32.42 -2.53
N TRP A 121 -47.47 -31.96 -3.04
CA TRP A 121 -47.55 -31.50 -4.43
C TRP A 121 -46.77 -30.21 -4.62
N VAL A 122 -45.82 -30.23 -5.55
CA VAL A 122 -45.06 -29.04 -5.95
C VAL A 122 -45.61 -28.52 -7.26
N ARG A 123 -46.05 -27.25 -7.27
CA ARG A 123 -46.45 -26.56 -8.50
C ARG A 123 -45.22 -26.26 -9.35
N MET A 124 -45.25 -26.67 -10.61
CA MET A 124 -44.26 -26.25 -11.60
C MET A 124 -44.64 -24.89 -12.18
N LEU A 125 -43.67 -23.99 -12.25
CA LEU A 125 -43.85 -22.68 -12.87
C LEU A 125 -43.89 -22.83 -14.38
N ASP A 126 -44.84 -22.14 -15.02
CA ASP A 126 -44.88 -21.99 -16.46
C ASP A 126 -43.84 -20.94 -16.88
N ALA A 127 -43.17 -21.14 -18.03
CA ALA A 127 -42.22 -20.17 -18.58
C ALA A 127 -42.86 -18.78 -18.80
N SER A 128 -44.16 -18.72 -19.09
CA SER A 128 -44.94 -17.48 -19.22
C SER A 128 -45.10 -16.70 -17.90
N MET A 129 -44.80 -17.31 -16.75
CA MET A 129 -44.80 -16.64 -15.45
C MET A 129 -43.45 -16.02 -15.10
N LEU A 130 -42.39 -16.27 -15.87
CA LEU A 130 -41.07 -15.65 -15.64
C LEU A 130 -41.06 -14.23 -16.20
N GLY A 131 -40.84 -13.24 -15.35
CA GLY A 131 -40.82 -11.82 -15.73
C GLY A 131 -42.20 -11.19 -15.99
N ALA A 132 -43.29 -11.92 -15.73
CA ALA A 132 -44.65 -11.39 -15.83
C ALA A 132 -45.02 -10.54 -14.60
N ALA A 133 -45.95 -9.59 -14.76
CA ALA A 133 -46.54 -8.87 -13.63
C ALA A 133 -47.23 -9.87 -12.67
N ASN A 134 -46.84 -9.86 -11.39
CA ASN A 134 -47.22 -10.86 -10.36
C ASN A 134 -46.72 -12.30 -10.62
N GLY A 135 -45.68 -12.46 -11.46
CA GLY A 135 -45.00 -13.73 -11.75
C GLY A 135 -43.73 -13.95 -10.90
N ALA A 136 -42.90 -14.91 -11.31
CA ALA A 136 -41.58 -15.16 -10.71
C ALA A 136 -40.52 -14.28 -11.38
N ALA A 137 -39.58 -13.74 -10.60
CA ALA A 137 -38.49 -12.91 -11.12
C ALA A 137 -37.60 -13.71 -12.09
N SER A 138 -37.19 -13.07 -13.19
CA SER A 138 -36.16 -13.64 -14.08
C SER A 138 -34.77 -13.43 -13.45
N LEU A 139 -33.80 -14.26 -13.85
CA LEU A 139 -32.39 -14.04 -13.50
C LEU A 139 -31.68 -13.39 -14.69
N GLY A 140 -30.91 -12.34 -14.43
CA GLY A 140 -30.02 -11.70 -15.38
C GLY A 140 -28.82 -12.59 -15.74
N ALA A 141 -28.01 -12.14 -16.69
CA ALA A 141 -26.79 -12.84 -17.11
C ALA A 141 -25.77 -13.03 -15.97
N ASP A 142 -25.86 -12.20 -14.94
CA ASP A 142 -25.09 -12.24 -13.69
C ASP A 142 -25.71 -13.16 -12.61
N ARG A 143 -26.78 -13.88 -12.96
CA ARG A 143 -27.59 -14.70 -12.04
C ARG A 143 -28.21 -13.89 -10.88
N THR A 144 -28.38 -12.58 -11.03
CA THR A 144 -29.10 -11.75 -10.07
C THR A 144 -30.45 -11.32 -10.63
N ILE A 145 -31.37 -10.87 -9.78
CA ILE A 145 -32.65 -10.35 -10.24
C ILE A 145 -32.41 -8.99 -10.93
N PRO A 146 -32.82 -8.79 -12.19
CA PRO A 146 -32.66 -7.51 -12.88
C PRO A 146 -33.27 -6.37 -12.06
N ARG A 147 -32.58 -5.22 -12.04
CA ARG A 147 -32.95 -4.07 -11.19
C ARG A 147 -34.39 -3.60 -11.38
N GLU A 148 -34.94 -3.78 -12.57
CA GLU A 148 -36.32 -3.42 -12.95
C GLU A 148 -37.38 -4.37 -12.39
N GLN A 149 -36.97 -5.56 -11.92
CA GLN A 149 -37.81 -6.59 -11.31
C GLN A 149 -37.59 -6.72 -9.80
N LEU A 150 -36.64 -5.95 -9.23
CA LEU A 150 -36.50 -5.84 -7.78
C LEU A 150 -37.76 -5.19 -7.21
N PRO A 151 -38.32 -5.71 -6.11
CA PRO A 151 -39.41 -5.03 -5.42
C PRO A 151 -38.97 -3.61 -5.06
N VAL A 152 -39.86 -2.63 -5.26
CA VAL A 152 -39.66 -1.31 -4.67
C VAL A 152 -39.57 -1.52 -3.16
N LEU A 153 -38.40 -1.28 -2.57
CA LEU A 153 -38.19 -1.31 -1.13
C LEU A 153 -38.97 -0.15 -0.50
N THR A 154 -40.26 -0.34 -0.29
CA THR A 154 -41.07 0.55 0.53
C THR A 154 -40.81 0.21 1.99
N ALA A 155 -40.49 1.22 2.81
CA ALA A 155 -40.39 1.02 4.24
C ALA A 155 -41.73 0.47 4.78
N VAL A 156 -41.68 -0.46 5.73
CA VAL A 156 -42.87 -1.08 6.33
C VAL A 156 -43.44 -0.14 7.40
N PRO A 157 -44.76 0.16 7.40
CA PRO A 157 -45.36 0.96 8.46
C PRO A 157 -45.28 0.21 9.79
N VAL A 158 -44.79 0.89 10.83
CA VAL A 158 -44.89 0.43 12.21
C VAL A 158 -46.28 0.78 12.74
N VAL A 159 -47.01 -0.21 13.25
CA VAL A 159 -48.36 -0.02 13.80
C VAL A 159 -48.27 0.69 15.15
N ALA A 160 -49.23 1.57 15.44
CA ALA A 160 -49.39 2.18 16.75
C ALA A 160 -49.35 1.14 17.88
N GLY A 161 -48.57 1.38 18.93
CA GLY A 161 -48.43 0.43 20.04
C GLY A 161 -47.32 -0.61 19.90
N THR A 162 -46.55 -0.58 18.80
CA THR A 162 -45.40 -1.48 18.60
C THR A 162 -44.24 -1.12 19.53
N ASP A 163 -43.76 -2.10 20.29
CA ASP A 163 -42.50 -2.00 21.05
C ASP A 163 -41.29 -2.13 20.12
N ALA A 164 -40.40 -1.13 20.12
CA ALA A 164 -39.19 -1.13 19.31
C ALA A 164 -38.29 -2.37 19.55
N ASN A 165 -38.37 -3.00 20.73
CA ASN A 165 -37.61 -4.21 21.05
C ASN A 165 -38.06 -5.45 20.25
N THR A 166 -39.29 -5.46 19.73
CA THR A 166 -39.84 -6.59 18.95
C THR A 166 -39.49 -6.48 17.46
N VAL A 167 -39.12 -5.29 16.98
CA VAL A 167 -38.73 -5.05 15.58
C VAL A 167 -37.31 -5.53 15.31
N THR A 168 -37.14 -6.84 15.16
CA THR A 168 -35.81 -7.50 15.04
C THR A 168 -35.51 -8.05 13.65
N ASP A 169 -36.49 -8.05 12.76
CA ASP A 169 -36.31 -8.53 11.39
C ASP A 169 -35.55 -7.48 10.55
N PRO A 170 -34.60 -7.91 9.69
CA PRO A 170 -33.88 -6.99 8.82
C PRO A 170 -34.80 -6.26 7.86
N GLY A 171 -34.72 -4.94 7.82
CA GLY A 171 -35.58 -4.15 6.96
C GLY A 171 -35.57 -2.65 7.25
N SER A 172 -36.27 -1.91 6.38
CA SER A 172 -36.60 -0.50 6.59
C SER A 172 -38.04 -0.38 7.04
N TYR A 173 -38.27 0.36 8.12
CA TYR A 173 -39.57 0.61 8.72
C TYR A 173 -39.79 2.12 8.86
N TYR A 174 -41.03 2.57 8.91
CA TYR A 174 -41.36 3.95 9.21
C TYR A 174 -42.48 4.06 10.23
N ILE A 175 -42.36 5.04 11.11
CA ILE A 175 -43.41 5.49 11.99
C ILE A 175 -44.06 6.71 11.34
N ASN A 176 -45.37 6.65 11.14
CA ASN A 176 -46.10 7.67 10.37
C ASN A 176 -46.52 8.88 11.22
N SER A 177 -46.63 8.73 12.55
CA SER A 177 -47.07 9.78 13.47
C SER A 177 -46.24 9.81 14.75
N ASP A 178 -46.08 10.99 15.35
CA ASP A 178 -45.39 11.14 16.64
C ASP A 178 -46.13 10.39 17.77
N ALA A 179 -47.44 10.19 17.65
CA ALA A 179 -48.25 9.44 18.61
C ALA A 179 -47.89 7.95 18.68
N ASP A 180 -47.30 7.41 17.60
CA ASP A 180 -46.97 5.99 17.48
C ASP A 180 -45.58 5.68 18.07
N ALA A 181 -44.71 6.69 18.16
CA ALA A 181 -43.40 6.61 18.80
C ALA A 181 -43.54 6.93 20.30
N THR A 182 -43.54 5.93 21.17
CA THR A 182 -43.65 6.14 22.63
C THR A 182 -42.43 5.63 23.40
N LEU A 183 -41.94 6.41 24.38
CA LEU A 183 -40.79 6.02 25.22
C LEU A 183 -41.10 4.75 26.03
N ALA A 184 -42.37 4.56 26.42
CA ALA A 184 -42.84 3.35 27.12
C ALA A 184 -42.71 2.08 26.27
N LEU A 185 -42.61 2.22 24.95
CA LEU A 185 -42.45 1.16 23.96
C LEU A 185 -41.01 1.09 23.41
N ASN A 186 -40.03 1.55 24.19
CA ASN A 186 -38.60 1.50 23.89
C ASN A 186 -38.14 2.27 22.64
N TRP A 187 -38.92 3.23 22.15
CA TRP A 187 -38.45 4.19 21.13
C TRP A 187 -37.52 5.23 21.77
N PRO A 188 -36.51 5.75 21.04
CA PRO A 188 -35.57 6.72 21.60
C PRO A 188 -36.17 8.12 21.81
N GLU A 189 -37.21 8.47 21.05
CA GLU A 189 -37.83 9.80 21.07
C GLU A 189 -39.32 9.70 20.71
N LEU A 190 -40.16 10.57 21.29
CA LEU A 190 -41.60 10.70 20.98
C LEU A 190 -41.83 11.41 19.64
N ARG A 191 -41.27 10.87 18.56
CA ARG A 191 -41.31 11.49 17.24
C ARG A 191 -41.27 10.46 16.13
N ALA A 192 -42.07 10.65 15.09
CA ALA A 192 -42.12 9.81 13.89
C ALA A 192 -40.78 9.85 13.13
N GLY A 193 -40.53 8.86 12.29
CA GLY A 193 -39.22 8.68 11.66
C GLY A 193 -39.09 7.35 10.95
N THR A 194 -37.87 7.06 10.50
CA THR A 194 -37.51 5.79 9.84
C THR A 194 -36.60 4.97 10.71
N LEU A 195 -36.89 3.68 10.84
CA LEU A 195 -36.05 2.69 11.51
C LEU A 195 -35.41 1.77 10.48
N VAL A 196 -34.10 1.58 10.57
CA VAL A 196 -33.38 0.54 9.82
C VAL A 196 -32.90 -0.52 10.81
N VAL A 197 -33.20 -1.77 10.51
CA VAL A 197 -32.81 -2.93 11.33
C VAL A 197 -31.84 -3.80 10.55
N GLU A 198 -30.69 -4.07 11.15
CA GLU A 198 -29.64 -4.93 10.61
C GLU A 198 -29.45 -6.13 11.54
N ARG A 199 -29.35 -7.34 10.98
CA ARG A 199 -29.12 -8.58 11.76
C ARG A 199 -27.93 -9.34 11.20
N ALA A 200 -27.06 -9.82 12.09
CA ALA A 200 -25.96 -10.71 11.71
C ALA A 200 -26.47 -12.14 11.48
N GLY A 201 -26.04 -12.76 10.37
CA GLY A 201 -26.47 -14.11 9.95
C GLY A 201 -25.80 -15.29 10.68
N ALA A 202 -24.80 -15.05 11.53
CA ALA A 202 -24.10 -16.08 12.32
C ALA A 202 -23.49 -15.48 13.61
N GLY A 203 -23.30 -16.31 14.65
CA GLY A 203 -22.76 -15.90 15.96
C GLY A 203 -23.84 -15.53 16.98
N ASN A 204 -23.57 -14.57 17.87
CA ASN A 204 -24.47 -14.11 18.96
C ASN A 204 -25.76 -13.37 18.48
N VAL A 205 -26.18 -13.58 17.22
CA VAL A 205 -27.40 -13.01 16.59
C VAL A 205 -27.59 -11.52 16.92
N GLN A 206 -26.54 -10.73 16.65
CA GLN A 206 -26.57 -9.29 16.87
C GLN A 206 -27.68 -8.64 16.05
N VAL A 207 -28.47 -7.77 16.71
CA VAL A 207 -29.43 -6.89 16.05
C VAL A 207 -29.01 -5.45 16.30
N THR A 208 -28.84 -4.68 15.24
CA THR A 208 -28.54 -3.25 15.30
C THR A 208 -29.75 -2.49 14.78
N GLN A 209 -30.16 -1.48 15.53
CA GLN A 209 -31.25 -0.59 15.15
C GLN A 209 -30.72 0.83 15.00
N THR A 210 -31.06 1.46 13.88
CA THR A 210 -30.76 2.87 13.59
C THR A 210 -32.06 3.60 13.33
N TYR A 211 -32.42 4.54 14.19
CA TYR A 211 -33.66 5.31 14.09
C TYR A 211 -33.37 6.77 13.74
N THR A 212 -33.97 7.27 12.67
CA THR A 212 -33.82 8.65 12.21
C THR A 212 -35.18 9.35 12.30
N THR A 213 -35.30 10.37 13.14
CA THR A 213 -36.56 11.10 13.32
C THR A 213 -36.85 12.03 12.16
N ARG A 214 -38.13 12.33 11.91
CA ARG A 214 -38.52 13.43 11.04
C ARG A 214 -38.07 14.76 11.63
N GLY A 215 -37.81 15.76 10.77
CA GLY A 215 -37.61 17.13 11.23
C GLY A 215 -38.89 17.67 11.88
N GLY A 216 -38.82 18.07 13.15
CA GLY A 216 -39.94 18.75 13.84
C GLY A 216 -40.10 20.21 13.39
N SER A 217 -41.04 20.95 14.00
CA SER A 217 -41.12 22.42 13.88
C SER A 217 -39.86 23.06 14.46
N GLY A 218 -38.86 23.27 13.62
CA GLY A 218 -37.47 23.56 14.00
C GLY A 218 -36.45 22.93 13.04
N GLY A 219 -36.88 22.03 12.15
CA GLY A 219 -36.15 21.64 10.94
C GLY A 219 -35.06 20.58 11.09
N VAL A 220 -34.86 19.99 12.28
CA VAL A 220 -33.71 19.09 12.50
C VAL A 220 -34.12 17.66 12.81
N SER A 221 -33.58 16.73 12.01
CA SER A 221 -33.65 15.28 12.19
C SER A 221 -32.56 14.80 13.15
N ARG A 222 -32.87 13.80 13.99
CA ARG A 222 -31.94 13.18 14.93
C ARG A 222 -31.76 11.71 14.62
N THR A 223 -30.53 11.21 14.77
CA THR A 223 -30.21 9.80 14.51
C THR A 223 -29.79 9.12 15.81
N TYR A 224 -30.48 8.04 16.14
CA TYR A 224 -30.22 7.21 17.29
C TYR A 224 -29.75 5.84 16.83
N LYS A 225 -28.80 5.24 17.55
CA LYS A 225 -28.31 3.89 17.30
C LYS A 225 -28.32 3.08 18.58
N ARG A 226 -28.77 1.84 18.53
CA ARG A 226 -28.60 0.88 19.60
C ARG A 226 -28.30 -0.50 19.05
N VAL A 227 -27.73 -1.33 19.91
CA VAL A 227 -27.38 -2.70 19.58
C VAL A 227 -27.98 -3.62 20.64
N ARG A 228 -28.35 -4.82 20.23
CA ARG A 228 -28.56 -5.99 21.09
C ARG A 228 -27.46 -6.97 20.76
N PHE A 229 -26.62 -7.27 21.74
CA PHE A 229 -25.43 -8.10 21.59
C PHE A 229 -25.36 -9.06 22.79
N THR A 230 -24.82 -10.27 22.59
CA THR A 230 -24.69 -11.39 23.57
C THR A 230 -25.89 -12.33 23.72
N THR A 231 -25.67 -13.46 24.40
CA THR A 231 -26.65 -14.53 24.69
C THR A 231 -27.80 -14.08 25.60
N SER A 232 -27.62 -13.00 26.37
CA SER A 232 -28.67 -12.46 27.26
C SER A 232 -29.76 -11.72 26.49
N ASN A 233 -29.57 -11.47 25.18
CA ASN A 233 -30.59 -10.89 24.33
C ASN A 233 -31.08 -9.51 24.82
N THR A 234 -30.25 -8.79 25.56
CA THR A 234 -30.56 -7.52 26.20
C THR A 234 -30.25 -6.35 25.26
N TRP A 235 -31.16 -5.39 25.15
CA TRP A 235 -30.92 -4.16 24.41
C TRP A 235 -30.02 -3.22 25.20
N TYR A 236 -28.98 -2.71 24.56
CA TYR A 236 -28.25 -1.57 25.08
C TYR A 236 -29.10 -0.29 24.92
N PRO A 237 -28.87 0.74 25.75
CA PRO A 237 -29.55 2.01 25.62
C PRO A 237 -29.37 2.62 24.22
N TRP A 238 -30.37 3.39 23.79
CA TRP A 238 -30.23 4.22 22.60
C TRP A 238 -29.14 5.28 22.79
N GLN A 239 -28.24 5.39 21.81
CA GLN A 239 -27.21 6.41 21.74
C GLN A 239 -27.56 7.38 20.63
N GLU A 240 -27.67 8.67 20.95
CA GLU A 240 -27.81 9.72 19.95
C GLU A 240 -26.46 9.99 19.29
N LEU A 241 -26.43 9.99 17.95
CA LEU A 241 -25.25 10.40 17.18
C LEU A 241 -25.20 11.93 17.16
N ALA A 242 -24.13 12.49 17.73
CA ALA A 242 -23.94 13.94 17.82
C ALA A 242 -23.89 14.58 16.43
N ARG A 243 -24.61 15.69 16.26
CA ARG A 243 -24.59 16.48 15.03
C ARG A 243 -23.36 17.40 15.01
N LEU A 244 -22.96 17.86 13.82
CA LEU A 244 -21.80 18.76 13.68
C LEU A 244 -22.01 20.09 14.44
N ASP A 245 -23.24 20.61 14.47
CA ASP A 245 -23.65 21.82 15.20
C ASP A 245 -23.73 21.62 16.73
N GLU A 246 -23.71 20.36 17.20
CA GLU A 246 -23.62 19.98 18.61
C GLU A 246 -22.18 19.63 19.03
N ALA A 247 -21.29 19.34 18.07
CA ALA A 247 -19.89 19.03 18.31
C ALA A 247 -19.01 20.28 18.50
N MET A 248 -19.27 21.37 17.73
CA MET A 248 -18.66 22.69 17.92
C MET A 248 -19.68 23.81 17.64
N LYS A 249 -19.84 24.75 18.58
CA LYS A 249 -20.82 25.84 18.49
C LYS A 249 -20.12 27.17 18.23
N SER A 250 -20.62 27.96 17.27
CA SER A 250 -20.22 29.37 17.11
C SER A 250 -21.30 30.28 17.69
N VAL A 251 -20.91 31.25 18.52
CA VAL A 251 -21.82 32.22 19.16
C VAL A 251 -21.32 33.63 18.85
N ALA A 252 -22.11 34.39 18.09
CA ALA A 252 -21.83 35.80 17.82
C ALA A 252 -22.29 36.67 18.99
N LEU A 253 -21.37 37.44 19.58
CA LEU A 253 -21.65 38.42 20.64
C LEU A 253 -21.78 39.81 20.02
N SER A 254 -22.77 40.59 20.47
CA SER A 254 -23.06 41.93 19.94
C SER A 254 -23.24 43.02 21.00
N VAL A 255 -23.27 42.66 22.28
CA VAL A 255 -23.45 43.57 23.42
C VAL A 255 -22.41 43.30 24.52
N GLY A 256 -22.23 44.26 25.43
CA GLY A 256 -21.36 44.10 26.59
C GLY A 256 -21.68 42.82 27.36
N THR A 257 -20.70 41.94 27.48
CA THR A 257 -20.87 40.59 28.06
C THR A 257 -19.86 40.38 29.17
N ASP A 258 -20.22 39.64 30.23
CA ASP A 258 -19.27 39.24 31.26
C ASP A 258 -18.43 38.06 30.76
N ALA A 259 -17.11 38.25 30.62
CA ALA A 259 -16.19 37.20 30.18
C ALA A 259 -16.20 35.96 31.09
N ASN A 260 -16.55 36.09 32.37
CA ASN A 260 -16.63 34.96 33.32
C ASN A 260 -17.82 34.03 33.04
N THR A 261 -18.82 34.50 32.28
CA THR A 261 -20.00 33.70 31.91
C THR A 261 -19.78 32.85 30.66
N LEU A 262 -18.69 33.11 29.91
CA LEU A 262 -18.34 32.42 28.68
C LEU A 262 -17.59 31.11 28.99
N THR A 263 -18.27 30.13 29.56
CA THR A 263 -17.66 28.85 30.00
C THR A 263 -18.22 27.62 29.29
N ALA A 264 -18.99 27.80 28.22
CA ALA A 264 -19.60 26.67 27.53
C ALA A 264 -18.52 25.81 26.83
N PRO A 265 -18.54 24.48 26.97
CA PRO A 265 -17.62 23.60 26.26
C PRO A 265 -17.83 23.71 24.75
N ASN A 266 -16.75 23.46 23.99
CA ASN A 266 -16.75 23.40 22.53
C ASN A 266 -17.41 24.62 21.83
N THR A 267 -17.28 25.82 22.42
CA THR A 267 -17.92 27.04 21.92
C THR A 267 -16.89 28.10 21.51
N PHE A 268 -17.04 28.64 20.30
CA PHE A 268 -16.30 29.78 19.76
C PHE A 268 -17.16 31.03 19.88
N TYR A 269 -16.76 31.97 20.73
CA TYR A 269 -17.42 33.26 20.83
C TYR A 269 -16.73 34.25 19.90
N THR A 270 -17.48 34.91 19.02
CA THR A 270 -16.92 35.85 18.03
C THR A 270 -17.67 37.17 18.06
N TRP A 271 -17.00 38.28 17.76
CA TRP A 271 -17.65 39.58 17.68
C TRP A 271 -16.93 40.50 16.68
N GLY A 272 -17.73 41.37 16.03
CA GLY A 272 -17.22 42.47 15.22
C GLY A 272 -16.71 43.63 16.07
N PRO A 273 -16.27 44.75 15.45
CA PRO A 273 -15.81 45.92 16.20
C PRO A 273 -16.98 46.54 16.96
N GLY A 274 -16.96 46.48 18.30
CA GLY A 274 -18.09 46.91 19.12
C GLY A 274 -17.91 46.66 20.62
N ALA A 275 -18.94 47.02 21.40
CA ALA A 275 -18.93 47.17 22.86
C ALA A 275 -18.83 45.88 23.69
N VAL A 276 -18.53 44.72 23.09
CA VAL A 276 -18.48 43.42 23.81
C VAL A 276 -17.41 43.43 24.89
N VAL A 277 -16.21 43.90 24.54
CA VAL A 277 -15.06 44.01 25.46
C VAL A 277 -15.10 45.33 26.24
N SER A 278 -15.41 46.45 25.58
CA SER A 278 -15.38 47.79 26.21
C SER A 278 -16.60 48.11 27.09
N GLY A 279 -17.73 47.45 26.86
CA GLY A 279 -18.95 47.54 27.67
C GLY A 279 -19.24 46.27 28.46
N GLY A 280 -18.37 45.27 28.39
CA GLY A 280 -18.43 44.05 29.20
C GLY A 280 -17.68 44.18 30.52
N VAL A 281 -17.71 43.12 31.33
CA VAL A 281 -16.96 43.04 32.60
C VAL A 281 -16.04 41.82 32.61
N ASN A 282 -15.00 41.85 33.44
CA ASN A 282 -13.98 40.80 33.57
C ASN A 282 -13.13 40.52 32.30
N TRP A 283 -13.13 41.44 31.34
CA TRP A 283 -12.21 41.45 30.20
C TRP A 283 -10.84 42.04 30.58
N PRO A 284 -9.77 41.72 29.84
CA PRO A 284 -8.47 42.35 30.08
C PRO A 284 -8.50 43.84 29.75
N ALA A 285 -7.67 44.62 30.45
CA ALA A 285 -7.55 46.06 30.23
C ALA A 285 -6.62 46.31 29.02
N VAL A 286 -7.17 46.15 27.82
CA VAL A 286 -6.46 46.28 26.53
C VAL A 286 -7.26 47.16 25.57
N VAL A 287 -6.64 47.56 24.46
CA VAL A 287 -7.35 48.26 23.38
C VAL A 287 -8.44 47.34 22.80
N PRO A 288 -9.73 47.73 22.84
CA PRO A 288 -10.82 46.89 22.35
C PRO A 288 -10.81 46.81 20.82
N GLY A 289 -11.21 45.65 20.29
CA GLY A 289 -11.28 45.40 18.85
C GLY A 289 -12.22 44.24 18.52
N SER A 290 -12.33 43.90 17.23
CA SER A 290 -12.97 42.66 16.82
C SER A 290 -12.17 41.48 17.35
N GLY A 291 -12.84 40.39 17.72
CA GLY A 291 -12.12 39.30 18.36
C GLY A 291 -12.87 37.99 18.43
N ALA A 292 -12.13 37.00 18.90
CA ALA A 292 -12.64 35.67 19.17
C ALA A 292 -12.16 35.21 20.55
N LEU A 293 -13.01 34.47 21.24
CA LEU A 293 -12.68 33.78 22.49
C LEU A 293 -13.03 32.31 22.38
N THR A 294 -12.05 31.46 22.67
CA THR A 294 -12.19 30.01 22.71
C THR A 294 -12.10 29.51 24.14
N VAL A 295 -12.89 28.47 24.44
CA VAL A 295 -13.01 27.91 25.79
C VAL A 295 -12.66 26.43 25.77
N ALA A 296 -11.67 26.04 26.56
CA ALA A 296 -11.34 24.65 26.83
C ALA A 296 -11.77 24.29 28.26
N VAL A 297 -12.73 23.38 28.39
CA VAL A 297 -13.26 22.93 29.69
C VAL A 297 -12.62 21.59 30.04
N MET A 298 -11.82 21.56 31.10
CA MET A 298 -11.21 20.32 31.62
C MET A 298 -12.06 19.72 32.75
N ALA A 299 -12.68 20.58 33.56
CA ALA A 299 -13.65 20.23 34.59
C ALA A 299 -14.57 21.43 34.85
N THR A 300 -15.67 21.23 35.58
CA THR A 300 -16.59 22.33 35.95
C THR A 300 -15.91 23.48 36.71
N THR A 301 -14.81 23.18 37.41
CA THR A 301 -13.98 24.15 38.16
C THR A 301 -12.69 24.52 37.45
N THR A 302 -12.36 23.90 36.31
CA THR A 302 -11.10 24.08 35.58
C THR A 302 -11.36 24.39 34.10
N VAL A 303 -11.20 25.67 33.73
CA VAL A 303 -11.52 26.19 32.40
C VAL A 303 -10.40 27.10 31.90
N ILE A 304 -9.98 26.97 30.65
CA ILE A 304 -9.04 27.90 30.02
C ILE A 304 -9.80 28.74 28.99
N GLN A 305 -9.59 30.06 29.03
CA GLN A 305 -10.06 30.97 28.00
C GLN A 305 -8.85 31.52 27.23
N SER A 306 -8.91 31.40 25.91
CA SER A 306 -7.96 32.05 25.00
C SER A 306 -8.67 33.13 24.20
N LEU A 307 -8.13 34.34 24.26
CA LEU A 307 -8.67 35.54 23.65
C LEU A 307 -7.74 36.04 22.56
N GLU A 308 -8.29 36.30 21.39
CA GLU A 308 -7.60 36.93 20.26
C GLU A 308 -8.32 38.22 19.89
N LEU A 309 -7.58 39.33 19.87
CA LEU A 309 -8.09 40.66 19.55
C LEU A 309 -7.37 41.27 18.36
N LEU A 310 -8.13 41.75 17.39
CA LEU A 310 -7.65 42.51 16.24
C LEU A 310 -7.72 44.00 16.58
N THR A 311 -6.59 44.58 17.01
CA THR A 311 -6.52 45.97 17.51
C THR A 311 -6.18 47.00 16.43
N GLY A 312 -5.79 46.58 15.21
CA GLY A 312 -5.52 47.49 14.09
C GLY A 312 -5.09 46.80 12.79
N VAL A 313 -5.16 47.52 11.66
CA VAL A 313 -4.76 47.01 10.34
C VAL A 313 -3.24 46.86 10.26
N GLY A 314 -2.78 45.70 9.76
CA GLY A 314 -1.34 45.41 9.58
C GLY A 314 -0.59 45.04 10.87
N ARG A 315 -1.31 44.78 11.98
CA ARG A 315 -0.76 44.36 13.27
C ARG A 315 -1.09 42.89 13.55
N ARG A 316 -0.25 42.20 14.31
CA ARG A 316 -0.60 40.86 14.81
C ARG A 316 -1.74 40.96 15.83
N PRO A 317 -2.62 39.95 15.92
CA PRO A 317 -3.62 39.89 16.98
C PRO A 317 -2.97 39.91 18.36
N VAL A 318 -3.59 40.61 19.30
CA VAL A 318 -3.22 40.55 20.71
C VAL A 318 -3.80 39.26 21.28
N CYS A 319 -2.92 38.33 21.67
CA CYS A 319 -3.32 37.05 22.25
C CYS A 319 -3.17 37.07 23.76
N LEU A 320 -4.27 36.82 24.47
CA LEU A 320 -4.30 36.71 25.93
C LEU A 320 -4.89 35.37 26.37
N GLN A 321 -4.42 34.87 27.49
CA GLN A 321 -4.99 33.68 28.13
C GLN A 321 -5.22 33.92 29.61
N ARG A 322 -6.22 33.22 30.13
CA ARG A 322 -6.40 33.04 31.57
C ARG A 322 -6.99 31.67 31.86
N ALA A 323 -6.76 31.19 33.07
CA ALA A 323 -7.36 29.98 33.57
C ALA A 323 -8.33 30.30 34.72
N ARG A 324 -9.37 29.48 34.83
CA ARG A 324 -10.13 29.28 36.05
C ARG A 324 -9.63 27.97 36.65
N ILE A 325 -9.07 28.00 37.85
CA ILE A 325 -8.57 26.79 38.52
C ILE A 325 -9.26 26.71 39.89
N ASN A 326 -9.80 25.53 40.22
CA ASN A 326 -10.57 25.31 41.46
C ASN A 326 -11.71 26.33 41.68
N GLY A 327 -12.30 26.82 40.58
CA GLY A 327 -13.43 27.74 40.63
C GLY A 327 -13.09 29.23 40.70
N ALA A 328 -11.81 29.61 40.90
CA ALA A 328 -11.35 31.00 40.90
C ALA A 328 -10.68 31.36 39.56
N TRP A 329 -10.92 32.58 39.06
CA TRP A 329 -10.31 33.08 37.82
C TRP A 329 -8.96 33.74 38.12
N ASP A 330 -7.94 33.34 37.37
CA ASP A 330 -6.66 34.03 37.32
C ASP A 330 -6.77 35.32 36.49
N PRO A 331 -5.84 36.27 36.67
CA PRO A 331 -5.70 37.41 35.79
C PRO A 331 -5.49 36.99 34.33
N TRP A 332 -5.81 37.90 33.42
CA TRP A 332 -5.42 37.75 32.02
C TRP A 332 -3.91 37.98 31.86
N PHE A 333 -3.26 37.16 31.05
CA PHE A 333 -1.86 37.31 30.69
C PHE A 333 -1.69 37.42 29.19
N VAL A 334 -0.79 38.31 28.75
CA VAL A 334 -0.36 38.38 27.36
C VAL A 334 0.55 37.18 27.10
N VAL A 335 0.23 36.38 26.09
CA VAL A 335 0.96 35.13 25.77
C VAL A 335 1.74 35.17 24.46
N ALA A 336 1.66 36.28 23.73
CA ALA A 336 2.36 36.48 22.45
C ALA A 336 2.98 37.88 22.34
N PRO A 337 4.06 38.04 21.54
CA PRO A 337 4.65 39.35 21.24
C PRO A 337 3.66 40.35 20.63
N LEU A 338 3.77 41.62 21.02
CA LEU A 338 2.98 42.71 20.44
C LEU A 338 3.71 43.36 19.26
N SER A 339 2.96 43.80 18.25
CA SER A 339 3.53 44.50 17.09
C SER A 339 3.86 45.97 17.35
N SER A 340 3.31 46.60 18.40
CA SER A 340 3.53 48.01 18.70
C SER A 340 3.30 48.31 20.18
N THR A 341 3.98 49.34 20.70
CA THR A 341 3.75 49.88 22.04
C THR A 341 2.35 50.47 22.23
N VAL A 342 1.65 50.79 21.14
CA VAL A 342 0.26 51.26 21.17
C VAL A 342 -0.71 50.19 21.67
N ASP A 343 -0.36 48.91 21.50
CA ASP A 343 -1.18 47.78 21.94
C ASP A 343 -0.83 47.31 23.37
N LEU A 344 0.06 48.01 24.08
CA LEU A 344 0.40 47.69 25.46
C LEU A 344 -0.85 47.78 26.36
N PRO A 345 -1.09 46.78 27.23
CA PRO A 345 -2.24 46.81 28.12
C PRO A 345 -2.17 47.99 29.11
N THR A 346 -3.32 48.45 29.60
CA THR A 346 -3.43 49.55 30.57
C THR A 346 -3.46 49.06 32.02
N ALA A 347 -3.26 47.77 32.25
CA ALA A 347 -3.10 47.16 33.57
C ALA A 347 -2.02 46.07 33.55
N ASN A 348 -1.66 45.55 34.73
CA ASN A 348 -0.71 44.46 34.84
C ASN A 348 -1.27 43.16 34.25
N HIS A 349 -0.63 42.68 33.19
CA HIS A 349 -0.96 41.47 32.44
C HIS A 349 0.30 40.65 32.14
N GLY A 350 1.32 40.77 33.00
CA GLY A 350 2.63 40.12 32.87
C GLY A 350 3.66 40.98 32.12
N ASP A 351 4.89 40.50 32.03
CA ASP A 351 5.94 41.16 31.23
C ASP A 351 5.63 40.99 29.73
N VAL A 352 5.69 42.08 28.98
CA VAL A 352 5.29 42.12 27.57
C VAL A 352 6.49 42.45 26.69
N TYR A 353 6.65 41.67 25.62
CA TYR A 353 7.64 41.94 24.59
C TYR A 353 6.99 42.65 23.40
N VAL A 354 7.59 43.75 22.96
CA VAL A 354 7.17 44.50 21.77
C VAL A 354 8.20 44.30 20.66
N ASP A 355 7.75 43.77 19.53
CA ASP A 355 8.58 43.50 18.35
C ASP A 355 9.30 44.78 17.91
N GLY A 356 10.63 44.71 17.81
CA GLY A 356 11.48 45.83 17.39
C GLY A 356 11.77 46.89 18.46
N ASP A 357 11.21 46.80 19.67
CA ASP A 357 11.45 47.77 20.76
C ASP A 357 12.06 47.14 22.03
N GLY A 358 11.51 46.01 22.49
CA GLY A 358 12.05 45.24 23.60
C GLY A 358 11.07 44.94 24.73
N TRP A 359 11.61 44.68 25.93
CA TRP A 359 10.84 44.24 27.10
C TRP A 359 10.27 45.41 27.91
N TYR A 360 8.97 45.30 28.19
CA TYR A 360 8.20 46.21 29.03
C TYR A 360 7.70 45.48 30.27
N ALA A 361 7.86 46.09 31.43
CA ALA A 361 7.35 45.58 32.70
C ALA A 361 6.37 46.59 33.30
N TRP A 362 5.36 46.08 34.02
CA TRP A 362 4.42 46.93 34.73
C TRP A 362 5.10 47.58 35.93
N ASN A 363 5.13 48.91 35.98
CA ASN A 363 5.81 49.66 37.05
C ASN A 363 4.87 50.09 38.20
N GLY A 364 3.61 49.66 38.17
CA GLY A 364 2.57 50.05 39.14
C GLY A 364 1.49 50.95 38.54
N SER A 365 1.80 51.77 37.53
CA SER A 365 0.85 52.68 36.86
C SER A 365 0.82 52.58 35.34
N ALA A 366 1.91 52.14 34.71
CA ALA A 366 2.00 51.90 33.27
C ALA A 366 3.08 50.85 32.95
N TYR A 367 3.10 50.38 31.71
CA TYR A 367 4.26 49.64 31.21
C TYR A 367 5.43 50.57 30.94
N ALA A 368 6.57 50.29 31.56
CA ALA A 368 7.81 51.01 31.33
C ALA A 368 8.89 50.08 30.76
N ARG A 369 9.75 50.66 29.90
CA ARG A 369 10.89 49.96 29.34
C ARG A 369 11.91 49.68 30.44
N ARG A 370 12.38 48.43 30.54
CA ARG A 370 13.15 47.90 31.68
C ARG A 370 14.59 48.47 31.86
N SER A 371 15.03 49.51 31.13
CA SER A 371 16.47 49.89 31.03
C SER A 371 16.82 51.36 31.37
N LEU A 372 16.79 51.76 32.65
CA LEU A 372 17.46 52.99 33.15
C LEU A 372 18.12 52.74 34.54
N ALA A 373 19.35 53.24 34.76
CA ALA A 373 20.12 53.08 36.00
C ALA A 373 19.77 54.15 37.06
N LYS A 374 19.73 53.80 38.35
CA LYS A 374 19.35 54.69 39.47
C LYS A 374 20.50 55.60 39.92
N THR A 375 20.30 56.91 39.99
CA THR A 375 21.35 57.88 40.37
C THR A 375 21.84 57.72 41.83
N LEU A 376 23.16 57.76 42.02
CA LEU A 376 23.86 57.82 43.30
C LEU A 376 24.40 59.23 43.52
N VAL A 377 24.15 59.82 44.70
CA VAL A 377 24.64 61.15 45.09
C VAL A 377 25.27 61.07 46.48
N SER A 378 26.58 61.23 46.59
CA SER A 378 27.32 61.16 47.87
C SER A 378 27.04 59.90 48.72
N ILE A 379 26.85 58.74 48.07
CA ILE A 379 26.54 57.45 48.72
C ILE A 379 27.81 56.62 48.87
N ASP A 380 27.98 56.00 50.05
CA ASP A 380 28.98 54.96 50.30
C ASP A 380 28.58 53.65 49.58
N LEU A 381 29.42 53.15 48.67
CA LEU A 381 29.15 51.92 47.91
C LEU A 381 29.02 50.67 48.77
N ASN A 382 29.53 50.65 50.00
CA ASN A 382 29.35 49.51 50.90
C ASN A 382 27.89 49.34 51.34
N SER A 383 27.09 50.41 51.27
CA SER A 383 25.65 50.43 51.58
C SER A 383 24.75 50.03 50.40
N VAL A 384 25.30 49.90 49.19
CA VAL A 384 24.54 49.61 47.97
C VAL A 384 24.58 48.10 47.68
N ASP A 385 23.69 47.33 48.32
CA ASP A 385 23.69 45.87 48.22
C ASP A 385 22.42 45.24 47.62
N VAL A 386 21.51 46.09 47.13
CA VAL A 386 20.30 45.67 46.41
C VAL A 386 20.65 45.45 44.93
N PRO A 387 20.20 44.34 44.29
CA PRO A 387 20.43 44.12 42.87
C PRO A 387 19.84 45.20 41.98
N GLY A 388 20.60 45.67 41.00
CA GLY A 388 20.18 46.71 40.07
C GLY A 388 21.35 47.44 39.43
N ALA A 389 21.04 48.33 38.48
CA ALA A 389 21.99 49.26 37.87
C ALA A 389 21.86 50.65 38.51
N TYR A 390 23.00 51.25 38.85
CA TYR A 390 23.11 52.54 39.50
C TYR A 390 24.13 53.43 38.77
N ALA A 391 23.99 54.75 38.84
CA ALA A 391 24.87 55.69 38.14
C ALA A 391 25.38 56.77 39.09
N CYS A 392 26.71 56.88 39.23
CA CYS A 392 27.35 58.06 39.83
C CYS A 392 27.73 58.99 38.68
N ASN A 393 27.06 60.13 38.59
CA ASN A 393 27.16 61.03 37.44
C ASN A 393 28.28 62.07 37.58
N VAL A 394 28.94 62.14 38.75
CA VAL A 394 29.91 63.19 39.09
C VAL A 394 31.17 62.57 39.69
N SER A 395 32.32 62.72 39.03
CA SER A 395 33.60 62.13 39.46
C SER A 395 34.05 62.59 40.85
N ALA A 396 33.69 63.82 41.24
CA ALA A 396 34.00 64.36 42.57
C ALA A 396 33.27 63.62 43.69
N GLU A 397 32.16 62.94 43.40
CA GLU A 397 31.37 62.18 44.37
C GLU A 397 31.84 60.72 44.50
N ALA A 398 32.64 60.22 43.56
CA ALA A 398 33.17 58.86 43.52
C ALA A 398 34.46 58.69 44.35
N THR A 399 34.46 59.09 45.63
CA THR A 399 35.72 59.12 46.40
C THR A 399 36.10 57.75 47.01
N PRO A 400 37.41 57.47 47.21
CA PRO A 400 37.84 56.28 47.96
C PRO A 400 37.28 56.21 49.38
N ALA A 401 37.03 57.36 50.03
CA ALA A 401 36.40 57.44 51.35
C ALA A 401 34.96 56.94 51.35
N LEU A 402 34.27 56.96 50.20
CA LEU A 402 32.94 56.39 49.97
C LEU A 402 33.01 54.99 49.31
N ASN A 403 34.17 54.32 49.39
CA ASN A 403 34.42 52.97 48.89
C ASN A 403 34.33 52.78 47.36
N TYR A 404 34.51 53.84 46.59
CA TYR A 404 34.69 53.74 45.14
C TYR A 404 36.08 53.19 44.78
N PRO A 405 36.22 52.37 43.72
CA PRO A 405 37.51 51.82 43.30
C PRO A 405 38.46 52.87 42.73
N VAL A 406 37.90 53.95 42.18
CA VAL A 406 38.64 55.04 41.52
C VAL A 406 37.82 56.33 41.61
N GLN A 407 38.50 57.49 41.64
CA GLN A 407 37.88 58.82 41.72
C GLN A 407 37.35 59.32 40.36
N LEU A 408 36.42 58.57 39.78
CA LEU A 408 35.81 58.84 38.47
C LEU A 408 34.34 58.45 38.47
N ALA A 409 33.50 59.21 37.77
CA ALA A 409 32.09 58.90 37.52
C ALA A 409 31.96 57.56 36.76
N GLY A 410 30.81 56.90 36.92
CA GLY A 410 30.66 55.54 36.41
C GLY A 410 29.32 54.90 36.72
N ILE A 411 29.09 53.74 36.11
CA ILE A 411 27.94 52.88 36.37
C ILE A 411 28.35 51.76 37.33
N LEU A 412 27.52 51.54 38.34
CA LEU A 412 27.60 50.42 39.26
C LEU A 412 26.50 49.41 38.93
N GLU A 413 26.87 48.17 38.69
CA GLU A 413 25.95 47.04 38.62
C GLU A 413 26.08 46.18 39.87
N VAL A 414 24.95 45.87 40.49
CA VAL A 414 24.88 45.03 41.69
C VAL A 414 24.09 43.78 41.37
N VAL A 415 24.67 42.62 41.67
CA VAL A 415 24.05 41.31 41.47
C VAL A 415 24.13 40.52 42.77
N SER A 416 23.02 39.96 43.24
CA SER A 416 22.99 39.05 44.39
C SER A 416 22.48 37.67 43.99
N SER A 417 22.84 36.66 44.78
CA SER A 417 22.24 35.32 44.68
C SER A 417 20.77 35.33 45.11
N GLN A 418 19.92 34.53 44.48
CA GLN A 418 18.50 34.37 44.84
C GLN A 418 18.30 33.69 46.21
N ALA A 419 19.32 32.99 46.74
CA ALA A 419 19.20 32.19 47.96
C ALA A 419 19.50 32.97 49.26
N SER A 420 20.28 34.07 49.20
CA SER A 420 20.44 35.05 50.31
C SER A 420 21.19 36.30 49.82
N ASN A 421 20.97 37.44 50.48
CA ASN A 421 21.75 38.67 50.27
C ASN A 421 23.18 38.62 50.87
N LEU A 422 23.64 37.44 51.28
CA LEU A 422 24.98 37.25 51.85
C LEU A 422 26.08 37.18 50.78
N GLN A 423 25.71 36.87 49.52
CA GLN A 423 26.61 36.94 48.37
C GLN A 423 26.15 38.06 47.43
N VAL A 424 26.91 39.15 47.40
CA VAL A 424 26.65 40.31 46.54
C VAL A 424 27.91 40.63 45.75
N THR A 425 27.77 40.76 44.44
CA THR A 425 28.83 41.18 43.53
C THR A 425 28.53 42.61 43.06
N GLN A 426 29.55 43.45 43.11
CA GLN A 426 29.52 44.79 42.54
C GLN A 426 30.50 44.86 41.37
N THR A 427 30.03 45.41 40.26
CA THR A 427 30.84 45.75 39.08
C THR A 427 30.73 47.24 38.85
N TYR A 428 31.83 47.97 38.95
CA TYR A 428 31.88 49.41 38.71
C TYR A 428 32.66 49.70 37.43
N THR A 429 32.01 50.31 36.45
CA THR A 429 32.65 50.77 35.21
C THR A 429 32.86 52.27 35.30
N ALA A 430 34.12 52.68 35.47
CA ALA A 430 34.50 54.08 35.50
C ALA A 430 34.65 54.63 34.07
N PHE A 431 34.22 55.87 33.86
CA PHE A 431 34.29 56.58 32.58
C PHE A 431 35.32 57.74 32.62
N PRO A 432 36.63 57.49 32.56
CA PRO A 432 37.56 58.53 32.16
C PRO A 432 37.29 58.88 30.69
N GLU A 433 37.44 60.16 30.33
CA GLU A 433 37.04 60.75 29.03
C GLU A 433 37.54 60.02 27.77
N THR A 434 38.50 59.10 27.90
CA THR A 434 39.14 58.41 26.77
C THR A 434 39.30 56.89 26.91
N SER A 435 39.07 56.26 28.08
CA SER A 435 39.37 54.81 28.27
C SER A 435 38.68 54.15 29.47
N PRO A 436 37.47 53.59 29.34
CA PRO A 436 36.75 52.99 30.46
C PRO A 436 37.53 51.84 31.12
N VAL A 437 37.45 51.78 32.44
CA VAL A 437 38.08 50.72 33.26
C VAL A 437 37.01 50.11 34.15
N THR A 438 36.92 48.79 34.14
CA THR A 438 35.94 48.04 34.93
C THR A 438 36.61 47.41 36.14
N TYR A 439 35.98 47.60 37.29
CA TYR A 439 36.39 47.04 38.58
C TYR A 439 35.31 46.11 39.09
N LYS A 440 35.71 45.02 39.74
CA LYS A 440 34.78 44.03 40.30
C LYS A 440 35.17 43.69 41.73
N ARG A 441 34.20 43.62 42.62
CA ARG A 441 34.40 43.10 43.99
C ARG A 441 33.22 42.26 44.43
N VAL A 442 33.45 41.46 45.47
CA VAL A 442 32.46 40.54 46.03
C VAL A 442 32.40 40.71 47.54
N ARG A 443 31.19 40.70 48.09
CA ARG A 443 30.89 40.48 49.50
C ARG A 443 30.36 39.06 49.66
N PHE A 444 30.93 38.29 50.58
CA PHE A 444 30.54 36.91 50.83
C PHE A 444 30.61 36.59 52.33
N GLY A 445 29.54 36.04 52.90
CA GLY A 445 29.48 35.53 54.27
C GLY A 445 28.68 36.39 55.27
N ALA A 446 28.40 35.82 56.44
CA ALA A 446 27.52 36.41 57.47
C ALA A 446 28.02 37.75 58.03
N SER A 447 29.34 37.98 58.01
CA SER A 447 29.97 39.22 58.49
C SER A 447 29.79 40.43 57.56
N LYS A 448 29.21 40.25 56.37
CA LYS A 448 28.92 41.29 55.36
C LYS A 448 30.11 42.21 55.03
N VAL A 449 31.32 41.65 55.03
CA VAL A 449 32.55 42.39 54.70
C VAL A 449 32.79 42.35 53.19
N TRP A 450 33.02 43.53 52.59
CA TRP A 450 33.38 43.65 51.18
C TRP A 450 34.84 43.24 50.97
N GLY A 451 35.09 42.41 49.96
CA GLY A 451 36.44 42.17 49.45
C GLY A 451 36.99 43.40 48.72
N PRO A 452 38.31 43.41 48.42
CA PRO A 452 38.93 44.50 47.67
C PRO A 452 38.37 44.57 46.24
N TRP A 453 38.47 45.75 45.64
CA TRP A 453 38.20 45.94 44.21
C TRP A 453 39.32 45.33 43.37
N LEU A 454 38.93 44.55 42.36
CA LEU A 454 39.82 43.95 41.36
C LEU A 454 39.59 44.65 40.01
N GLU A 455 40.64 45.23 39.42
CA GLU A 455 40.58 45.78 38.06
C GLU A 455 40.51 44.64 37.02
N GLN A 456 39.62 44.76 36.04
CA GLN A 456 39.60 43.87 34.87
C GLN A 456 40.55 44.40 33.79
N ALA A 457 41.35 43.49 33.20
CA ALA A 457 42.39 43.81 32.21
C ALA A 457 41.83 44.50 30.94
N ARG A 458 42.68 45.30 30.26
CA ARG A 458 42.30 46.16 29.11
C ARG A 458 42.83 45.56 27.79
N LEU A 459 42.26 45.97 26.66
CA LEU A 459 42.70 45.57 25.31
C LEU A 459 44.18 45.88 25.00
N LYS A 460 44.86 46.71 25.79
CA LYS A 460 46.31 46.97 25.65
C LYS A 460 47.20 45.78 26.06
N ASP A 461 46.63 44.76 26.71
CA ASP A 461 47.26 43.44 26.91
C ASP A 461 47.01 42.51 25.69
N ALA A 462 46.53 43.07 24.57
CA ALA A 462 46.37 42.40 23.28
C ALA A 462 47.53 42.73 22.30
N MET A 463 47.57 42.03 21.16
CA MET A 463 48.73 41.98 20.26
C MET A 463 49.15 43.35 19.66
N HIS A 464 50.46 43.62 19.64
CA HIS A 464 51.13 44.84 19.17
C HIS A 464 51.80 44.64 17.79
N ARG A 465 51.89 45.67 16.92
CA ARG A 465 52.55 45.60 15.60
C ARG A 465 53.84 46.43 15.56
N VAL A 466 54.91 45.85 15.03
CA VAL A 466 56.22 46.48 14.74
C VAL A 466 56.53 46.35 13.24
N ALA A 467 57.01 47.41 12.59
CA ALA A 467 57.43 47.37 11.18
C ALA A 467 58.96 47.22 11.08
N LEU A 468 59.43 46.25 10.29
CA LEU A 468 60.84 45.98 10.02
C LEU A 468 61.26 46.70 8.73
N SER A 469 62.39 47.41 8.76
CA SER A 469 62.96 48.07 7.59
C SER A 469 64.13 47.27 7.00
N ALA A 470 64.31 47.37 5.68
CA ALA A 470 65.29 46.60 4.91
C ALA A 470 66.77 46.99 5.14
N ALA A 471 67.05 47.95 6.03
CA ALA A 471 68.33 48.67 6.07
C ALA A 471 69.46 47.92 6.82
N ALA A 472 69.15 46.91 7.63
CA ALA A 472 70.17 46.19 8.40
C ALA A 472 69.71 44.77 8.76
N GLY A 473 70.13 43.76 8.00
CA GLY A 473 70.54 42.49 8.63
C GLY A 473 69.67 41.92 9.75
N ILE A 474 68.34 41.76 9.61
CA ILE A 474 67.50 41.40 10.76
C ILE A 474 67.64 39.90 11.06
N ASN A 475 68.05 39.59 12.29
CA ASN A 475 68.10 38.23 12.77
C ASN A 475 66.74 37.86 13.40
N ALA A 476 66.04 36.86 12.85
CA ALA A 476 64.75 36.42 13.40
C ALA A 476 64.85 35.97 14.87
N ASN A 477 66.02 35.48 15.32
CA ASN A 477 66.22 35.05 16.71
C ASN A 477 66.16 36.21 17.72
N THR A 478 66.33 37.46 17.29
CA THR A 478 66.25 38.64 18.18
C THR A 478 64.83 39.20 18.30
N LEU A 479 63.86 38.66 17.55
CA LEU A 479 62.47 39.11 17.55
C LEU A 479 61.66 38.30 18.57
N THR A 480 61.79 38.67 19.85
CA THR A 480 61.29 37.88 20.99
C THR A 480 60.21 38.57 21.83
N ALA A 481 59.78 39.78 21.46
CA ALA A 481 58.75 40.50 22.21
C ALA A 481 57.41 39.73 22.18
N ASP A 482 56.80 39.55 23.35
CA ASP A 482 55.53 38.86 23.49
C ASP A 482 54.39 39.60 22.79
N ASN A 483 53.38 38.85 22.34
CA ASN A 483 52.18 39.35 21.66
C ASN A 483 52.51 40.36 20.55
N THR A 484 53.56 40.13 19.76
CA THR A 484 54.05 41.11 18.77
C THR A 484 54.02 40.55 17.33
N PHE A 485 53.47 41.34 16.40
CA PHE A 485 53.53 41.15 14.95
C PHE A 485 54.64 41.99 14.35
N TYR A 486 55.68 41.38 13.80
CA TYR A 486 56.70 42.07 13.01
C TYR A 486 56.32 42.00 11.53
N THR A 487 56.13 43.15 10.87
CA THR A 487 55.67 43.24 9.47
C THR A 487 56.77 43.80 8.57
N TRP A 488 56.87 43.36 7.32
CA TRP A 488 57.78 43.92 6.33
C TRP A 488 57.15 43.95 4.94
N GLU A 489 57.62 44.88 4.11
CA GLU A 489 57.08 45.10 2.75
C GLU A 489 57.99 44.51 1.66
N SER A 490 59.30 44.36 1.92
CA SER A 490 60.29 43.83 0.98
C SER A 490 60.87 42.51 1.46
N GLY A 491 60.99 41.53 0.55
CA GLY A 491 61.61 40.23 0.85
C GLY A 491 63.09 40.32 1.23
N SER A 492 63.78 41.42 0.88
CA SER A 492 65.18 41.66 1.25
C SER A 492 65.41 41.78 2.76
N THR A 493 64.36 42.06 3.54
CA THR A 493 64.43 42.07 5.01
C THR A 493 64.70 40.68 5.60
N ILE A 494 64.35 39.62 4.87
CA ILE A 494 64.44 38.23 5.34
C ILE A 494 65.23 37.31 4.39
N THR A 495 65.71 37.81 3.24
CA THR A 495 66.49 37.08 2.23
C THR A 495 67.76 37.86 1.83
N GLY A 496 68.88 37.17 1.56
CA GLY A 496 70.17 37.77 1.15
C GLY A 496 71.12 38.13 2.30
N ALA A 497 72.06 39.07 2.08
CA ALA A 497 73.03 39.54 3.09
C ALA A 497 72.41 40.27 4.31
N GLY A 498 71.07 40.31 4.38
CA GLY A 498 70.29 41.16 5.28
C GLY A 498 69.32 40.42 6.22
N GLY A 499 69.33 39.08 6.29
CA GLY A 499 68.46 38.34 7.21
C GLY A 499 69.08 37.04 7.71
N ALA A 500 69.01 36.77 9.01
CA ALA A 500 69.52 35.53 9.61
C ALA A 500 68.39 34.75 10.31
N ASN A 501 68.44 33.42 10.24
CA ASN A 501 67.51 32.51 10.93
C ASN A 501 66.03 32.62 10.51
N TRP A 502 65.75 33.11 9.31
CA TRP A 502 64.41 33.12 8.71
C TRP A 502 64.07 31.75 8.06
N PRO A 503 62.80 31.48 7.70
CA PRO A 503 62.43 30.26 7.01
C PRO A 503 63.28 30.02 5.75
N PRO A 504 63.73 28.78 5.49
CA PRO A 504 64.61 28.47 4.38
C PRO A 504 63.82 28.42 3.07
N VAL A 505 63.70 29.57 2.40
CA VAL A 505 62.98 29.73 1.13
C VAL A 505 63.89 30.28 0.04
N ASN A 506 63.52 30.06 -1.22
CA ASN A 506 64.23 30.64 -2.35
C ASN A 506 64.13 32.17 -2.35
N ASN A 507 65.27 32.88 -2.39
CA ASN A 507 65.36 34.35 -2.33
C ASN A 507 64.44 35.08 -3.32
N GLY A 508 64.29 34.57 -4.55
CA GLY A 508 63.44 35.19 -5.58
C GLY A 508 61.94 35.00 -5.38
N THR A 509 61.51 34.27 -4.36
CA THR A 509 60.09 33.93 -4.12
C THR A 509 59.46 34.74 -3.00
N VAL A 510 60.17 35.68 -2.38
CA VAL A 510 59.74 36.37 -1.14
C VAL A 510 59.42 37.84 -1.41
N GLY A 511 58.23 38.28 -0.99
CA GLY A 511 57.79 39.67 -1.01
C GLY A 511 57.51 40.19 0.41
N ALA A 512 56.33 40.77 0.61
CA ALA A 512 55.85 41.20 1.92
C ALA A 512 55.47 40.03 2.82
N GLY A 513 55.45 40.25 4.12
CA GLY A 513 55.07 39.23 5.09
C GLY A 513 55.02 39.75 6.51
N PHE A 514 54.75 38.84 7.43
CA PHE A 514 54.76 39.14 8.85
C PHE A 514 55.19 37.94 9.69
N LEU A 515 55.69 38.22 10.90
CA LEU A 515 56.10 37.27 11.91
C LEU A 515 55.32 37.53 13.18
N GLU A 516 54.61 36.53 13.67
CA GLU A 516 53.90 36.53 14.94
C GLU A 516 54.80 35.93 16.02
N VAL A 517 54.86 36.58 17.17
CA VAL A 517 55.66 36.13 18.31
C VAL A 517 54.76 35.98 19.54
N PHE A 518 54.73 34.77 20.09
CA PHE A 518 54.01 34.44 21.31
C PHE A 518 55.00 33.89 22.35
N CYS A 519 55.13 34.55 23.50
CA CYS A 519 55.97 34.10 24.60
C CYS A 519 55.16 33.20 25.53
N ILE A 520 55.49 31.91 25.57
CA ILE A 520 54.86 30.96 26.51
C ILE A 520 55.56 31.07 27.87
N SER A 521 56.88 31.19 27.86
CA SER A 521 57.72 31.46 29.03
C SER A 521 59.05 32.07 28.58
N SER A 522 59.87 32.56 29.51
CA SER A 522 61.19 33.11 29.19
C SER A 522 62.12 32.15 28.44
N GLY A 523 61.83 30.84 28.46
CA GLY A 523 62.57 29.80 27.72
C GLY A 523 61.81 29.20 26.53
N ALA A 524 60.58 29.65 26.21
CA ALA A 524 59.75 29.08 25.16
C ALA A 524 58.98 30.17 24.41
N ILE A 525 59.51 30.56 23.25
CA ILE A 525 58.92 31.56 22.36
C ILE A 525 58.52 30.87 21.06
N VAL A 526 57.27 31.05 20.65
CA VAL A 526 56.75 30.55 19.37
C VAL A 526 56.82 31.68 18.36
N GLN A 527 57.38 31.36 17.19
CA GLN A 527 57.46 32.25 16.05
C GLN A 527 56.68 31.65 14.88
N ARG A 528 55.73 32.41 14.32
CA ARG A 528 55.01 32.04 13.10
C ARG A 528 55.23 33.07 12.01
N CYS A 529 55.91 32.67 10.95
CA CYS A 529 56.25 33.53 9.81
C CYS A 529 55.32 33.26 8.63
N THR A 530 54.61 34.27 8.18
CA THR A 530 53.72 34.22 7.01
C THR A 530 54.31 35.03 5.87
N LEU A 531 54.60 34.35 4.76
CA LEU A 531 55.07 34.97 3.53
C LEU A 531 53.90 35.15 2.56
N LEU A 532 53.66 36.39 2.13
CA LEU A 532 52.59 36.70 1.19
C LEU A 532 53.09 36.52 -0.25
N GLY A 533 52.24 35.92 -1.10
CA GLY A 533 52.48 35.77 -2.53
C GLY A 533 51.35 36.39 -3.33
N ASN A 534 51.66 37.09 -4.42
CA ASN A 534 50.64 37.69 -5.27
C ASN A 534 49.83 36.59 -5.98
N ALA A 535 48.51 36.59 -5.80
CA ALA A 535 47.59 35.57 -6.32
C ALA A 535 47.92 34.11 -5.91
N GLN A 536 48.61 33.91 -4.78
CA GLN A 536 49.01 32.60 -4.25
C GLN A 536 48.60 32.44 -2.79
N LYS A 537 48.48 31.20 -2.31
CA LYS A 537 48.26 30.96 -0.88
C LYS A 537 49.47 31.46 -0.08
N PRO A 538 49.24 32.16 1.05
CA PRO A 538 50.31 32.52 1.97
C PRO A 538 51.07 31.28 2.43
N ARG A 539 52.39 31.38 2.50
CA ARG A 539 53.25 30.30 2.99
C ARG A 539 53.51 30.54 4.46
N VAL A 540 53.03 29.65 5.30
CA VAL A 540 53.07 29.80 6.77
C VAL A 540 54.08 28.81 7.34
N PHE A 541 55.07 29.35 8.03
CA PHE A 541 56.11 28.61 8.75
C PHE A 541 55.97 28.85 10.24
N GLN A 542 56.30 27.85 11.06
CA GLN A 542 56.29 27.96 12.51
C GLN A 542 57.53 27.28 13.09
N ARG A 543 58.08 27.86 14.16
CA ARG A 543 59.11 27.25 15.01
C ARG A 543 58.93 27.69 16.47
N PHE A 544 59.66 27.06 17.37
CA PHE A 544 59.76 27.49 18.76
C PHE A 544 61.22 27.49 19.24
N GLY A 545 61.51 28.28 20.26
CA GLY A 545 62.87 28.41 20.82
C GLY A 545 63.01 29.62 21.73
N ALA A 546 64.22 29.88 22.23
CA ALA A 546 64.55 31.09 22.96
C ALA A 546 66.07 31.37 22.89
N GLY A 547 66.45 32.65 22.85
CA GLY A 547 67.86 33.07 22.84
C GLY A 547 68.63 32.50 21.64
N SER A 548 69.63 31.65 21.92
CA SER A 548 70.46 30.97 20.91
C SER A 548 69.98 29.54 20.55
N SER A 549 68.92 29.02 21.19
CA SER A 549 68.40 27.67 20.97
C SER A 549 67.05 27.72 20.27
N TRP A 550 67.04 27.54 18.95
CA TRP A 550 65.83 27.56 18.12
C TRP A 550 65.67 26.26 17.34
N GLU A 551 64.44 25.74 17.29
CA GLU A 551 64.09 24.63 16.41
C GLU A 551 64.09 25.06 14.94
N SER A 552 64.17 24.05 14.07
CA SER A 552 64.02 24.25 12.64
C SER A 552 62.62 24.77 12.30
N TRP A 553 62.53 25.62 11.28
CA TRP A 553 61.24 26.07 10.74
C TRP A 553 60.46 24.89 10.17
N ARG A 554 59.17 24.80 10.46
CA ARG A 554 58.24 23.82 9.88
C ARG A 554 57.14 24.53 9.12
N ILE A 555 56.77 24.01 7.94
CA ILE A 555 55.67 24.57 7.16
C ILE A 555 54.34 24.00 7.64
N THR A 556 53.33 24.85 7.80
CA THR A 556 52.04 24.48 8.39
C THR A 556 50.85 24.66 7.44
N ALA A 557 51.07 25.23 6.25
CA ALA A 557 50.03 25.47 5.24
C ALA A 557 50.37 24.76 3.92
N SER A 558 49.33 24.43 3.14
CA SER A 558 49.56 23.91 1.79
C SER A 558 50.09 24.98 0.84
N LEU A 559 50.90 24.56 -0.13
CA LEU A 559 51.49 25.42 -1.14
C LEU A 559 50.66 25.43 -2.42
N SER A 560 50.57 26.59 -3.09
CA SER A 560 49.91 26.69 -4.40
C SER A 560 50.75 26.17 -5.57
N SER A 561 52.06 25.94 -5.38
CA SER A 561 52.96 25.43 -6.43
C SER A 561 54.21 24.80 -5.81
N SER A 562 54.76 23.78 -6.48
CA SER A 562 56.03 23.14 -6.11
C SER A 562 57.23 24.08 -6.29
N ALA A 563 57.10 25.18 -7.03
CA ALA A 563 58.12 26.22 -7.13
C ALA A 563 58.39 26.94 -5.79
N PHE A 564 57.49 26.79 -4.81
CA PHE A 564 57.59 27.41 -3.49
C PHE A 564 58.05 26.45 -2.39
N LEU A 565 58.50 25.26 -2.76
CA LEU A 565 59.05 24.31 -1.80
C LEU A 565 60.24 24.94 -1.05
N PRO A 566 60.34 24.73 0.27
CA PRO A 566 61.49 25.19 1.05
C PRO A 566 62.80 24.57 0.54
N VAL A 567 63.91 25.27 0.75
CA VAL A 567 65.25 24.83 0.32
C VAL A 567 66.01 24.03 1.38
N ALA A 568 65.38 23.78 2.51
CA ALA A 568 65.87 22.91 3.57
C ALA A 568 64.68 22.18 4.22
N ASP A 569 64.98 21.24 5.12
CA ASP A 569 63.96 20.46 5.81
C ASP A 569 63.01 21.33 6.65
N CYS A 570 61.75 21.42 6.20
CA CYS A 570 60.64 22.06 6.87
C CYS A 570 59.50 21.08 7.21
N GLY A 571 59.75 19.76 7.19
CA GLY A 571 58.72 18.72 7.35
C GLY A 571 57.95 18.44 6.05
N GLU A 572 56.89 17.62 6.11
CA GLU A 572 56.09 17.26 4.94
C GLU A 572 55.25 18.42 4.41
N VAL A 573 55.16 18.56 3.09
CA VAL A 573 54.52 19.71 2.44
C VAL A 573 53.46 19.26 1.46
N TYR A 574 52.21 19.69 1.64
CA TYR A 574 51.18 19.45 0.63
C TYR A 574 51.18 20.57 -0.41
N VAL A 575 51.26 20.22 -1.69
CA VAL A 575 51.12 21.15 -2.82
C VAL A 575 49.76 20.93 -3.47
N ASP A 576 48.94 21.98 -3.52
CA ASP A 576 47.62 21.96 -4.12
C ASP A 576 47.69 21.48 -5.58
N GLY A 577 46.84 20.51 -5.93
CA GLY A 577 46.79 19.95 -7.27
C GLY A 577 47.96 19.03 -7.65
N VAL A 578 48.95 18.84 -6.77
CA VAL A 578 50.11 17.96 -7.04
C VAL A 578 50.23 16.83 -6.02
N GLY A 579 50.05 17.09 -4.72
CA GLY A 579 50.11 16.09 -3.67
C GLY A 579 51.11 16.41 -2.55
N VAL A 580 51.36 15.44 -1.66
CA VAL A 580 52.30 15.58 -0.55
C VAL A 580 53.75 15.49 -1.07
N TYR A 581 54.68 16.25 -0.51
CA TYR A 581 56.12 16.23 -0.78
C TYR A 581 56.87 16.01 0.54
N GLN A 582 57.92 15.19 0.52
CA GLN A 582 58.76 14.87 1.67
C GLN A 582 60.22 15.24 1.40
N TRP A 583 60.92 15.74 2.42
CA TRP A 583 62.35 16.05 2.34
C TRP A 583 63.19 14.78 2.33
N ASN A 584 64.09 14.62 1.36
CA ASN A 584 64.93 13.43 1.21
C ASN A 584 66.39 13.62 1.67
N GLY A 585 66.69 14.73 2.34
CA GLY A 585 68.05 15.11 2.74
C GLY A 585 68.69 16.17 1.84
N THR A 586 68.27 16.28 0.57
CA THR A 586 68.79 17.30 -0.38
C THR A 586 67.69 18.15 -1.00
N ASN A 587 66.52 17.57 -1.32
CA ASN A 587 65.38 18.26 -1.94
C ASN A 587 64.05 17.63 -1.50
N TYR A 588 62.94 18.30 -1.82
CA TYR A 588 61.58 17.77 -1.63
C TYR A 588 61.13 16.88 -2.80
N THR A 589 60.63 15.67 -2.51
CA THR A 589 60.11 14.71 -3.50
C THR A 589 58.66 14.31 -3.22
N PRO A 590 57.78 14.18 -4.25
CA PRO A 590 56.35 13.88 -4.07
C PRO A 590 56.08 12.47 -3.50
N GLN A 591 54.98 12.33 -2.74
CA GLN A 591 54.52 11.13 -2.05
C GLN A 591 53.13 10.69 -2.57
N THR A 592 52.89 9.38 -2.68
CA THR A 592 51.63 8.78 -3.14
C THR A 592 50.89 8.10 -1.95
N PRO A 593 49.64 8.47 -1.57
CA PRO A 593 49.02 8.01 -0.31
C PRO A 593 48.44 6.58 -0.30
N VAL A 594 48.40 5.99 0.89
CA VAL A 594 47.93 4.61 1.19
C VAL A 594 46.68 4.64 2.14
N THR A 595 45.46 4.47 1.59
CA THR A 595 44.11 4.05 2.13
C THR A 595 43.36 4.69 3.36
N GLY A 596 42.07 5.11 3.17
CA GLY A 596 40.93 5.03 4.16
C GLY A 596 39.84 6.15 4.24
N VAL A 597 38.64 5.95 3.64
CA VAL A 597 37.36 6.75 3.67
C VAL A 597 37.32 8.11 2.92
N LEU A 598 36.43 8.21 1.91
CA LEU A 598 36.29 9.36 1.00
C LEU A 598 34.88 9.96 1.06
N LEU A 599 34.72 11.12 1.70
CA LEU A 599 33.48 11.92 1.67
C LEU A 599 33.44 12.80 0.41
N MET A 600 32.41 12.62 -0.42
CA MET A 600 32.25 13.28 -1.72
C MET A 600 31.21 14.41 -1.68
N LYS A 601 31.54 15.58 -2.22
CA LYS A 601 30.59 16.70 -2.37
C LYS A 601 29.62 16.46 -3.56
N PRO A 602 28.47 17.17 -3.64
CA PRO A 602 27.61 17.14 -4.82
C PRO A 602 28.42 17.49 -6.09
N SER A 603 28.36 16.64 -7.11
CA SER A 603 29.18 16.69 -8.35
C SER A 603 30.62 16.16 -8.25
N ALA A 604 31.06 15.66 -7.10
CA ALA A 604 32.32 14.93 -7.05
C ALA A 604 32.17 13.62 -7.84
N VAL A 605 33.16 13.32 -8.68
CA VAL A 605 33.28 12.05 -9.40
C VAL A 605 34.54 11.38 -8.87
N ILE A 606 34.44 10.13 -8.40
CA ILE A 606 35.63 9.30 -8.18
C ILE A 606 36.05 8.86 -9.57
N MET A 607 37.08 9.50 -10.09
CA MET A 607 37.76 9.07 -11.31
C MET A 607 39.08 8.43 -10.89
N GLY A 608 39.27 7.18 -11.24
CA GLY A 608 40.51 6.46 -11.05
C GLY A 608 40.60 5.37 -12.10
N GLU A 609 41.77 5.21 -12.71
CA GLU A 609 42.05 4.01 -13.47
C GLU A 609 42.20 2.88 -12.46
N PHE A 610 41.28 1.92 -12.49
CA PHE A 610 41.37 0.73 -11.66
C PHE A 610 41.78 -0.46 -12.54
N PRO A 611 43.06 -0.55 -12.96
CA PRO A 611 43.52 -1.41 -14.06
C PRO A 611 43.44 -2.92 -13.76
N GLY A 612 42.94 -3.32 -12.59
CA GLY A 612 42.78 -4.73 -12.24
C GLY A 612 41.61 -5.37 -12.99
N GLN A 613 41.86 -6.47 -13.69
CA GLN A 613 40.81 -7.44 -14.02
C GLN A 613 40.08 -7.87 -12.74
N ALA A 614 38.79 -8.16 -12.84
CA ALA A 614 38.00 -8.72 -11.74
C ALA A 614 38.66 -10.01 -11.22
N SER A 615 39.41 -9.87 -10.13
CA SER A 615 40.13 -10.95 -9.46
C SER A 615 39.62 -11.09 -8.03
N ALA A 616 39.99 -12.18 -7.35
CA ALA A 616 39.67 -12.36 -5.92
C ALA A 616 40.27 -11.25 -5.02
N THR A 617 41.08 -10.34 -5.56
CA THR A 617 41.67 -9.14 -4.94
C THR A 617 41.30 -7.83 -5.66
N GLY A 618 40.45 -7.87 -6.70
CA GLY A 618 40.11 -6.72 -7.55
C GLY A 618 39.23 -5.66 -6.87
N ASN A 619 38.78 -4.68 -7.68
CA ASN A 619 38.08 -3.46 -7.25
C ASN A 619 36.84 -3.77 -6.41
N ARG A 620 36.95 -3.56 -5.09
CA ARG A 620 35.90 -3.86 -4.13
C ARG A 620 35.69 -2.68 -3.20
N PHE A 621 34.42 -2.32 -2.99
CA PHE A 621 34.02 -1.61 -1.79
C PHE A 621 33.81 -2.68 -0.71
N MET A 622 34.76 -2.86 0.20
CA MET A 622 34.70 -3.88 1.25
C MET A 622 35.16 -3.33 2.59
N SER A 623 34.50 -3.75 3.67
CA SER A 623 35.01 -3.66 5.03
C SER A 623 35.54 -5.04 5.45
N TYR A 624 36.73 -5.09 6.05
CA TYR A 624 37.33 -6.34 6.53
C TYR A 624 36.74 -6.83 7.86
N SER A 625 35.93 -5.99 8.53
CA SER A 625 34.95 -6.42 9.53
C SER A 625 33.83 -5.39 9.65
N GLY A 626 32.60 -5.84 9.91
CA GLY A 626 31.43 -4.97 10.02
C GLY A 626 30.76 -4.66 8.68
N ASP A 627 29.69 -3.87 8.72
CA ASP A 627 28.80 -3.70 7.58
C ASP A 627 29.40 -2.79 6.49
N THR A 628 29.18 -3.17 5.23
CA THR A 628 29.51 -2.35 4.07
C THR A 628 28.21 -1.90 3.40
N TYR A 629 27.95 -0.59 3.37
CA TYR A 629 26.78 -0.02 2.70
C TYR A 629 27.21 0.92 1.57
N LEU A 630 26.58 0.79 0.40
CA LEU A 630 26.67 1.77 -0.68
C LEU A 630 25.32 2.49 -0.79
N ALA A 631 25.22 3.69 -0.23
CA ALA A 631 23.99 4.47 -0.18
C ALA A 631 24.02 5.63 -1.19
N ALA A 632 23.00 5.73 -2.04
CA ALA A 632 22.72 6.91 -2.86
C ALA A 632 21.48 7.62 -2.29
N VAL A 633 21.67 8.76 -1.65
CA VAL A 633 20.59 9.53 -1.01
C VAL A 633 20.57 10.94 -1.61
N PRO A 634 19.45 11.40 -2.20
CA PRO A 634 19.36 12.75 -2.70
C PRO A 634 19.21 13.73 -1.52
N GLY A 635 19.67 14.97 -1.70
CA GLY A 635 19.42 16.04 -0.72
C GLY A 635 17.93 16.36 -0.58
N ALA A 636 17.55 17.19 0.39
CA ALA A 636 16.17 17.47 0.79
C ALA A 636 15.18 17.93 -0.31
N GLY A 637 15.64 18.22 -1.53
CA GLY A 637 14.80 18.55 -2.70
C GLY A 637 15.02 17.66 -3.93
N GLY A 638 15.80 16.56 -3.83
CA GLY A 638 16.09 15.70 -4.98
C GLY A 638 15.04 14.61 -5.16
N SER A 639 14.62 14.39 -6.41
CA SER A 639 13.49 13.50 -6.75
C SER A 639 13.92 12.11 -7.23
N VAL A 640 15.21 11.89 -7.47
CA VAL A 640 15.77 10.64 -8.00
C VAL A 640 17.10 10.34 -7.33
N ALA A 641 17.31 9.09 -6.92
CA ALA A 641 18.62 8.58 -6.54
C ALA A 641 18.88 7.23 -7.20
N GLY A 642 20.12 6.97 -7.58
CA GLY A 642 20.45 5.74 -8.29
C GLY A 642 21.94 5.53 -8.52
N LEU A 643 22.25 4.34 -9.01
CA LEU A 643 23.58 3.91 -9.44
C LEU A 643 23.53 3.67 -10.94
N LEU A 644 24.56 4.09 -11.68
CA LEU A 644 24.60 3.96 -13.14
C LEU A 644 26.01 3.57 -13.59
N ALA A 645 26.10 2.49 -14.35
CA ALA A 645 27.32 2.02 -14.99
C ALA A 645 27.23 2.28 -16.50
N ARG A 646 28.18 3.04 -17.05
CA ARG A 646 28.29 3.34 -18.50
C ARG A 646 29.38 2.49 -19.12
N ASN A 647 29.20 2.13 -20.38
CA ASN A 647 30.22 1.39 -21.13
C ASN A 647 31.41 2.26 -21.58
N ALA A 648 31.24 3.58 -21.61
CA ALA A 648 32.26 4.53 -22.02
C ALA A 648 32.01 5.90 -21.37
N ASP A 649 33.08 6.66 -21.17
CA ASP A 649 33.00 8.08 -20.83
C ASP A 649 32.78 8.91 -22.11
N SER A 650 31.55 8.84 -22.61
CA SER A 650 31.11 9.48 -23.84
C SER A 650 29.71 10.05 -23.62
N ALA A 651 29.42 11.20 -24.25
CA ALA A 651 28.05 11.73 -24.31
C ALA A 651 27.08 10.75 -25.00
N ASN A 652 27.63 9.86 -25.83
CA ASN A 652 26.92 8.76 -26.47
C ASN A 652 27.41 7.42 -25.89
N SER A 653 26.81 6.95 -24.79
CA SER A 653 27.21 5.73 -24.08
C SER A 653 26.01 4.80 -23.80
N GLN A 654 26.22 3.49 -23.88
CA GLN A 654 25.31 2.49 -23.30
C GLN A 654 25.46 2.46 -21.78
N PHE A 655 24.38 2.15 -21.07
CA PHE A 655 24.41 2.07 -19.61
C PHE A 655 23.41 1.07 -19.05
N VAL A 656 23.72 0.59 -17.85
CA VAL A 656 22.78 -0.09 -16.94
C VAL A 656 22.73 0.70 -15.63
N GLY A 657 21.53 0.93 -15.10
CA GLY A 657 21.33 1.69 -13.89
C GLY A 657 20.16 1.21 -13.06
N MET A 658 20.25 1.48 -11.76
CA MET A 658 19.17 1.29 -10.80
C MET A 658 18.82 2.66 -10.25
N SER A 659 17.55 3.05 -10.28
CA SER A 659 17.12 4.35 -9.75
C SER A 659 15.79 4.25 -9.02
N ALA A 660 15.67 4.97 -7.92
CA ALA A 660 14.42 5.19 -7.20
C ALA A 660 13.98 6.65 -7.39
N SER A 661 12.70 6.84 -7.63
CA SER A 661 12.07 8.15 -7.74
C SER A 661 10.67 8.13 -7.14
N LEU A 662 10.04 9.29 -6.98
CA LEU A 662 8.64 9.40 -6.55
C LEU A 662 7.66 8.66 -7.50
N GLY A 663 8.05 8.47 -8.76
CA GLY A 663 7.25 7.76 -9.77
C GLY A 663 7.46 6.24 -9.80
N GLY A 664 8.43 5.71 -9.04
CA GLY A 664 8.74 4.28 -9.01
C GLY A 664 10.24 3.97 -8.91
N CYS A 665 10.54 2.69 -8.73
CA CYS A 665 11.89 2.14 -8.78
C CYS A 665 12.14 1.44 -10.12
N TYR A 666 13.27 1.71 -10.74
CA TYR A 666 13.60 1.28 -12.09
C TYR A 666 14.95 0.55 -12.11
N LEU A 667 14.99 -0.56 -12.84
CA LEU A 667 16.22 -1.17 -13.37
C LEU A 667 16.23 -0.88 -14.88
N LEU A 668 17.15 -0.01 -15.31
CA LEU A 668 17.18 0.57 -16.66
C LEU A 668 18.45 0.13 -17.37
N PHE A 669 18.32 -0.46 -18.56
CA PHE A 669 19.44 -0.72 -19.46
C PHE A 669 19.13 -0.02 -20.79
N SER A 670 19.91 1.00 -21.13
CA SER A 670 19.60 1.90 -22.26
C SER A 670 20.86 2.58 -22.80
N ARG A 671 20.69 3.62 -23.59
CA ARG A 671 21.75 4.43 -24.17
C ARG A 671 21.51 5.91 -23.92
N HIS A 672 22.58 6.68 -23.84
CA HIS A 672 22.57 8.12 -23.97
C HIS A 672 22.92 8.53 -25.41
N GLY A 673 22.26 9.58 -25.89
CA GLY A 673 22.50 10.16 -27.21
C GLY A 673 22.34 9.15 -28.36
N THR A 674 23.33 9.11 -29.26
CA THR A 674 23.32 8.33 -30.51
C THR A 674 24.05 6.99 -30.43
N ALA A 675 24.42 6.51 -29.23
CA ALA A 675 25.10 5.22 -29.06
C ALA A 675 24.27 4.04 -29.60
N ALA A 676 24.88 2.87 -29.84
CA ALA A 676 24.12 1.67 -30.14
C ALA A 676 23.22 1.30 -28.94
N VAL A 677 22.06 0.69 -29.15
CA VAL A 677 21.22 0.22 -28.03
C VAL A 677 21.87 -1.04 -27.40
N PRO A 678 21.91 -1.19 -26.06
CA PRO A 678 22.43 -2.41 -25.46
C PRO A 678 21.52 -3.59 -25.83
N PRO A 679 22.05 -4.69 -26.39
CA PRO A 679 21.21 -5.74 -26.97
C PRO A 679 20.43 -6.55 -25.92
N ASN A 680 20.98 -6.76 -24.72
CA ASN A 680 20.36 -7.56 -23.65
C ASN A 680 20.88 -7.13 -22.26
N LEU A 681 20.02 -7.19 -21.24
CA LEU A 681 20.42 -7.35 -19.84
C LEU A 681 20.59 -8.84 -19.56
N ILE A 682 21.82 -9.29 -19.34
CA ILE A 682 22.14 -10.70 -19.12
C ILE A 682 22.32 -10.93 -17.62
N ILE A 683 21.60 -11.91 -17.08
CA ILE A 683 21.78 -12.42 -15.73
C ILE A 683 22.68 -13.64 -15.87
N SER A 684 23.89 -13.59 -15.33
CA SER A 684 24.87 -14.69 -15.43
C SER A 684 25.46 -15.04 -14.07
N SER A 685 25.83 -16.30 -13.88
CA SER A 685 26.62 -16.79 -12.75
C SER A 685 28.07 -17.04 -13.17
N GLY A 686 28.93 -17.37 -12.20
CA GLY A 686 30.32 -17.75 -12.48
C GLY A 686 30.48 -18.96 -13.41
N SER A 687 29.41 -19.71 -13.68
CA SER A 687 29.40 -20.87 -14.58
C SER A 687 28.70 -20.63 -15.92
N GLY A 688 28.04 -19.48 -16.14
CA GLY A 688 27.40 -19.13 -17.42
C GLY A 688 26.15 -18.26 -17.28
N GLU A 689 25.55 -17.90 -18.42
CA GLU A 689 24.28 -17.16 -18.45
C GLU A 689 23.14 -17.95 -17.79
N CYS A 690 22.33 -17.28 -17.00
CA CYS A 690 21.17 -17.80 -16.25
C CYS A 690 19.84 -17.24 -16.77
N GLY A 691 19.87 -16.21 -17.60
CA GLY A 691 18.71 -15.63 -18.25
C GLY A 691 19.04 -14.28 -18.86
N ARG A 692 18.13 -13.75 -19.66
CA ARG A 692 18.26 -12.40 -20.21
C ARG A 692 16.93 -11.70 -20.34
N VAL A 693 16.97 -10.39 -20.18
CA VAL A 693 15.96 -9.47 -20.69
C VAL A 693 16.52 -8.88 -21.98
N VAL A 694 15.91 -9.19 -23.10
CA VAL A 694 16.33 -8.69 -24.41
C VAL A 694 15.88 -7.23 -24.56
N GLU A 695 16.55 -6.42 -25.40
CA GLU A 695 16.15 -5.04 -25.72
C GLU A 695 14.65 -4.90 -26.05
N ASP A 696 14.05 -5.93 -26.66
CA ASP A 696 12.63 -5.99 -27.02
C ASP A 696 11.67 -6.35 -25.87
N GLY A 697 12.16 -6.46 -24.63
CA GLY A 697 11.36 -6.68 -23.42
C GLY A 697 11.03 -8.14 -23.10
N ARG A 698 11.54 -9.11 -23.87
CA ARG A 698 11.33 -10.54 -23.58
C ARG A 698 12.19 -11.02 -22.42
N TRP A 699 11.57 -11.77 -21.51
CA TRP A 699 12.24 -12.46 -20.42
C TRP A 699 12.52 -13.89 -20.82
N GLN A 700 13.81 -14.22 -20.89
CA GLN A 700 14.29 -15.56 -21.16
C GLN A 700 14.95 -16.06 -19.88
N PHE A 701 14.47 -17.17 -19.35
CA PHE A 701 15.07 -17.84 -18.19
C PHE A 701 15.90 -19.02 -18.68
N GLY A 702 17.20 -19.07 -18.34
CA GLY A 702 18.13 -20.15 -18.72
C GLY A 702 19.39 -19.71 -19.50
N ARG A 703 20.31 -20.66 -19.72
CA ARG A 703 21.62 -20.45 -20.39
C ARG A 703 21.49 -20.39 -21.91
N PHE A 704 22.07 -19.36 -22.53
CA PHE A 704 22.19 -19.26 -23.98
C PHE A 704 23.35 -20.14 -24.49
N VAL A 705 23.05 -21.15 -25.32
CA VAL A 705 24.06 -22.00 -26.00
C VAL A 705 23.68 -22.11 -27.48
N GLN A 706 24.61 -21.81 -28.40
CA GLN A 706 24.49 -22.18 -29.82
C GLN A 706 24.79 -23.69 -29.97
N PRO A 707 24.02 -24.51 -30.72
CA PRO A 707 22.89 -24.17 -31.61
C PRO A 707 21.50 -24.50 -31.00
N ASN A 708 20.50 -23.79 -31.52
CA ASN A 708 19.07 -23.81 -31.17
C ASN A 708 18.46 -25.17 -30.75
N VAL A 709 18.11 -25.32 -29.47
CA VAL A 709 16.81 -25.90 -29.09
C VAL A 709 16.14 -24.94 -28.12
N GLN A 710 15.15 -24.22 -28.67
CA GLN A 710 14.47 -23.09 -28.07
C GLN A 710 13.29 -23.57 -27.22
N THR A 711 13.34 -23.47 -25.89
CA THR A 711 12.10 -23.43 -25.10
C THR A 711 11.96 -22.05 -24.46
N LYS A 712 10.89 -21.36 -24.84
CA LYS A 712 10.64 -19.95 -24.51
C LYS A 712 9.95 -19.76 -23.15
N LEU A 713 9.84 -20.82 -22.33
CA LEU A 713 9.30 -20.71 -20.97
C LEU A 713 9.75 -21.89 -20.08
N HIS A 714 10.41 -21.62 -18.95
CA HIS A 714 10.67 -22.62 -17.91
C HIS A 714 10.32 -22.04 -16.53
N VAL A 715 9.35 -22.66 -15.86
CA VAL A 715 8.80 -22.21 -14.56
C VAL A 715 8.79 -23.40 -13.59
N SER A 716 9.52 -23.27 -12.48
CA SER A 716 9.68 -24.29 -11.41
C SER A 716 9.08 -23.77 -10.11
N PHE A 717 8.37 -24.61 -9.36
CA PHE A 717 7.67 -24.25 -8.11
C PHE A 717 7.79 -25.39 -7.08
N ASN A 718 7.68 -25.09 -5.77
CA ASN A 718 8.09 -25.99 -4.68
C ASN A 718 7.08 -27.13 -4.37
N GLY A 719 5.89 -27.11 -5.00
CA GLY A 719 4.79 -28.05 -4.72
C GLY A 719 4.17 -27.86 -3.32
N GLY A 720 3.17 -28.66 -2.94
CA GLY A 720 2.62 -28.68 -1.57
C GLY A 720 1.35 -27.86 -1.31
N GLY A 721 0.69 -27.34 -2.36
CA GLY A 721 -0.65 -26.72 -2.25
C GLY A 721 -0.69 -25.23 -1.89
N LEU A 722 0.47 -24.58 -1.71
CA LEU A 722 0.58 -23.14 -1.39
C LEU A 722 1.20 -22.30 -2.51
N GLU A 723 1.81 -22.92 -3.52
CA GLU A 723 2.47 -22.24 -4.64
C GLU A 723 2.03 -22.84 -5.98
N TYR A 724 1.80 -21.96 -6.96
CA TYR A 724 1.41 -22.32 -8.32
C TYR A 724 2.53 -21.99 -9.30
N GLY A 725 2.87 -22.92 -10.19
CA GLY A 725 3.85 -22.66 -11.26
C GLY A 725 3.39 -21.55 -12.21
N ILE A 726 2.19 -21.67 -12.78
CA ILE A 726 1.62 -20.65 -13.67
C ILE A 726 0.17 -20.41 -13.26
N VAL A 727 -0.18 -19.17 -12.94
CA VAL A 727 -1.56 -18.74 -12.65
C VAL A 727 -2.00 -17.75 -13.71
N THR A 728 -3.03 -18.12 -14.45
CA THR A 728 -3.74 -17.22 -15.38
C THR A 728 -5.08 -16.86 -14.76
N ARG A 729 -5.21 -15.65 -14.21
CA ARG A 729 -6.46 -15.15 -13.62
C ARG A 729 -6.93 -13.92 -14.39
N PRO A 730 -8.14 -13.95 -14.99
CA PRO A 730 -8.70 -12.73 -15.57
C PRO A 730 -8.92 -11.69 -14.47
N VAL A 731 -8.55 -10.43 -14.76
CA VAL A 731 -8.70 -9.31 -13.81
C VAL A 731 -10.17 -8.93 -13.65
N ASN A 732 -10.96 -9.10 -14.71
CA ASN A 732 -12.38 -8.81 -14.74
C ASN A 732 -13.20 -10.10 -14.61
N ALA A 733 -14.40 -9.99 -14.06
CA ALA A 733 -15.41 -11.05 -14.14
C ALA A 733 -15.87 -11.16 -15.60
N SER A 734 -15.15 -11.93 -16.39
CA SER A 734 -15.44 -12.24 -17.79
C SER A 734 -14.81 -13.58 -18.12
N ASP A 735 -15.49 -14.36 -18.96
CA ASP A 735 -14.85 -15.52 -19.54
C ASP A 735 -13.65 -15.08 -20.39
N SER A 736 -12.55 -15.82 -20.32
CA SER A 736 -11.30 -15.38 -20.92
C SER A 736 -10.44 -16.54 -21.41
N THR A 737 -9.70 -16.31 -22.48
CA THR A 737 -8.70 -17.24 -22.98
C THR A 737 -7.42 -17.08 -22.17
N ALA A 738 -7.11 -18.10 -21.36
CA ALA A 738 -5.91 -18.15 -20.54
C ALA A 738 -4.65 -18.40 -21.37
N ILE A 739 -4.73 -19.34 -22.31
CA ILE A 739 -3.62 -19.72 -23.21
C ILE A 739 -4.19 -19.95 -24.60
N GLN A 740 -3.59 -19.37 -25.64
CA GLN A 740 -4.00 -19.59 -27.03
C GLN A 740 -2.84 -20.20 -27.83
N PHE A 741 -3.14 -21.20 -28.64
CA PHE A 741 -2.22 -21.83 -29.57
C PHE A 741 -2.57 -21.39 -30.99
N GLN A 742 -1.58 -20.88 -31.72
CA GLN A 742 -1.73 -20.40 -33.08
C GLN A 742 -0.81 -21.19 -34.03
N SER A 743 -1.21 -21.33 -35.28
CA SER A 743 -0.36 -21.85 -36.35
C SER A 743 0.74 -20.84 -36.71
N SER A 744 1.72 -21.28 -37.51
CA SER A 744 2.74 -20.41 -38.09
C SER A 744 2.17 -19.30 -38.97
N SER A 745 0.95 -19.49 -39.51
CA SER A 745 0.20 -18.49 -40.28
C SER A 745 -0.70 -17.59 -39.43
N GLY A 746 -0.67 -17.71 -38.10
CA GLY A 746 -1.47 -16.91 -37.17
C GLY A 746 -2.92 -17.38 -36.96
N GLY A 747 -3.34 -18.47 -37.60
CA GLY A 747 -4.66 -19.06 -37.37
C GLY A 747 -4.74 -19.72 -36.00
N VAL A 748 -5.86 -19.56 -35.30
CA VAL A 748 -6.06 -20.19 -33.98
C VAL A 748 -6.17 -21.70 -34.17
N ALA A 749 -5.23 -22.47 -33.61
CA ALA A 749 -5.24 -23.92 -33.63
C ALA A 749 -6.05 -24.50 -32.45
N GLY A 750 -6.01 -23.82 -31.31
CA GLY A 750 -6.73 -24.19 -30.10
C GLY A 750 -6.47 -23.22 -28.97
N TYR A 751 -7.15 -23.39 -27.84
CA TYR A 751 -7.01 -22.51 -26.69
C TYR A 751 -7.50 -23.16 -25.39
N ILE A 752 -6.98 -22.68 -24.27
CA ILE A 752 -7.45 -22.96 -22.91
C ILE A 752 -8.29 -21.78 -22.47
N TYR A 753 -9.57 -22.03 -22.26
CA TYR A 753 -10.57 -21.03 -21.91
C TYR A 753 -11.06 -21.26 -20.49
N SER A 754 -11.10 -20.20 -19.69
CA SER A 754 -11.65 -20.26 -18.34
C SER A 754 -12.91 -19.41 -18.27
N THR A 755 -13.96 -19.96 -17.65
CA THR A 755 -15.24 -19.27 -17.47
C THR A 755 -15.42 -18.78 -16.05
N GLN A 756 -16.34 -17.83 -15.86
CA GLN A 756 -16.78 -17.42 -14.52
C GLN A 756 -17.45 -18.54 -13.72
N ALA A 757 -17.89 -19.61 -14.39
CA ALA A 757 -18.54 -20.76 -13.74
C ALA A 757 -17.52 -21.78 -13.17
N LEU A 758 -16.26 -21.37 -12.98
CA LEU A 758 -15.16 -22.22 -12.49
C LEU A 758 -14.88 -23.43 -13.41
N THR A 759 -15.12 -23.28 -14.70
CA THR A 759 -14.80 -24.32 -15.70
C THR A 759 -13.60 -23.93 -16.53
N THR A 760 -12.83 -24.93 -16.96
CA THR A 760 -11.73 -24.78 -17.92
C THR A 760 -11.98 -25.69 -19.12
N THR A 761 -11.91 -25.13 -20.33
CA THR A 761 -12.12 -25.83 -21.58
C THR A 761 -10.82 -25.88 -22.37
N TYR A 762 -10.40 -27.08 -22.78
CA TYR A 762 -9.34 -27.31 -23.74
C TYR A 762 -9.98 -27.42 -25.13
N ALA A 763 -9.98 -26.33 -25.89
CA ALA A 763 -10.64 -26.26 -27.19
C ALA A 763 -9.64 -26.43 -28.33
N THR A 764 -10.02 -27.20 -29.35
CA THR A 764 -9.35 -27.24 -30.65
C THR A 764 -10.27 -26.64 -31.71
N THR A 765 -9.69 -25.93 -32.68
CA THR A 765 -10.49 -25.28 -33.74
C THR A 765 -11.09 -26.34 -34.67
N SER A 766 -12.42 -26.38 -34.77
CA SER A 766 -13.14 -27.38 -35.57
C SER A 766 -14.40 -26.81 -36.26
N ASP A 767 -14.43 -25.52 -36.58
CA ASP A 767 -15.49 -24.87 -37.37
C ASP A 767 -15.45 -25.35 -38.84
N TYR A 768 -16.60 -25.43 -39.51
CA TYR A 768 -16.67 -25.89 -40.91
C TYR A 768 -15.88 -24.99 -41.88
N ARG A 769 -15.75 -23.68 -41.58
CA ARG A 769 -14.99 -22.73 -42.39
C ARG A 769 -13.47 -22.95 -42.31
N ALA A 770 -13.01 -23.68 -41.29
CA ALA A 770 -11.61 -24.03 -41.09
C ALA A 770 -11.26 -25.41 -41.68
N LYS A 771 -12.17 -26.07 -42.41
CA LYS A 771 -12.00 -27.42 -42.95
C LYS A 771 -12.29 -27.47 -44.45
N THR A 772 -11.46 -28.21 -45.18
CA THR A 772 -11.72 -28.67 -46.55
C THR A 772 -11.88 -30.20 -46.56
N ASP A 773 -12.36 -30.77 -47.67
CA ASP A 773 -12.46 -32.23 -47.86
C ASP A 773 -13.38 -32.92 -46.83
N LEU A 774 -14.58 -32.37 -46.67
CA LEU A 774 -15.61 -32.92 -45.77
C LEU A 774 -16.16 -34.23 -46.34
N GLY A 775 -16.01 -35.32 -45.59
CA GLY A 775 -16.56 -36.64 -45.89
C GLY A 775 -17.07 -37.34 -44.64
N ASN A 776 -17.95 -38.32 -44.81
CA ASN A 776 -18.42 -39.18 -43.72
C ASN A 776 -17.38 -40.26 -43.44
N LEU A 777 -17.20 -40.61 -42.16
CA LEU A 777 -16.44 -41.80 -41.79
C LEU A 777 -17.19 -43.05 -42.26
N ASP A 778 -16.44 -44.05 -42.71
CA ASP A 778 -16.97 -45.37 -43.01
C ASP A 778 -17.24 -46.12 -41.68
N PRO A 779 -18.51 -46.38 -41.34
CA PRO A 779 -18.86 -47.01 -40.07
C PRO A 779 -18.33 -48.44 -39.94
N GLU A 780 -18.13 -49.18 -41.04
CA GLU A 780 -17.59 -50.55 -41.00
C GLU A 780 -16.10 -50.57 -40.67
N ASN A 781 -15.33 -49.72 -41.35
CA ASN A 781 -13.91 -49.54 -41.07
C ASN A 781 -13.69 -49.00 -39.66
N SER A 782 -14.55 -48.09 -39.20
CA SER A 782 -14.50 -47.55 -37.83
C SER A 782 -14.74 -48.65 -36.78
N LEU A 783 -15.75 -49.50 -36.99
CA LEU A 783 -16.04 -50.63 -36.09
C LEU A 783 -14.90 -51.65 -36.05
N ALA A 784 -14.34 -52.00 -37.22
CA ALA A 784 -13.18 -52.89 -37.30
C ALA A 784 -11.96 -52.30 -36.56
N THR A 785 -11.73 -50.99 -36.72
CA THR A 785 -10.64 -50.27 -36.06
C THR A 785 -10.81 -50.26 -34.54
N ILE A 786 -11.99 -49.89 -34.03
CA ILE A 786 -12.28 -49.86 -32.59
C ILE A 786 -12.17 -51.25 -31.96
N ASN A 787 -12.68 -52.30 -32.62
CA ASN A 787 -12.57 -53.67 -32.13
C ASN A 787 -11.13 -54.20 -32.13
N ALA A 788 -10.24 -53.64 -32.95
CA ALA A 788 -8.82 -53.99 -32.97
C ALA A 788 -8.00 -53.25 -31.90
N LEU A 789 -8.58 -52.26 -31.20
CA LEU A 789 -7.89 -51.55 -30.13
C LEU A 789 -7.77 -52.41 -28.86
N ARG A 790 -6.65 -52.25 -28.14
CA ARG A 790 -6.38 -52.94 -26.88
C ARG A 790 -6.23 -51.93 -25.73
N PRO A 791 -7.33 -51.55 -25.05
CA PRO A 791 -7.24 -50.78 -23.82
C PRO A 791 -6.53 -51.60 -22.74
N ILE A 792 -5.59 -50.99 -22.03
CA ILE A 792 -4.83 -51.64 -20.97
C ILE A 792 -4.86 -50.85 -19.66
N LEU A 793 -4.57 -51.55 -18.59
CA LEU A 793 -4.25 -50.99 -17.28
C LEU A 793 -2.73 -50.88 -17.16
N PHE A 794 -2.21 -49.73 -16.75
CA PHE A 794 -0.77 -49.53 -16.59
C PHE A 794 -0.46 -48.59 -15.42
N ARG A 795 0.80 -48.64 -14.98
CA ARG A 795 1.41 -47.60 -14.15
C ARG A 795 2.65 -47.11 -14.89
N MET A 796 2.92 -45.80 -14.81
CA MET A 796 4.19 -45.27 -15.33
C MET A 796 5.34 -45.81 -14.48
N ASN A 797 6.47 -46.15 -15.10
CA ASN A 797 7.63 -46.70 -14.39
C ASN A 797 8.19 -45.75 -13.33
N GLU A 798 8.02 -44.44 -13.52
CA GLU A 798 8.46 -43.39 -12.59
C GLU A 798 7.40 -43.03 -11.53
N ALA A 799 6.24 -43.70 -11.52
CA ALA A 799 5.20 -43.43 -10.54
C ALA A 799 5.60 -43.98 -9.15
N PRO A 800 5.42 -43.22 -8.05
CA PRO A 800 5.68 -43.70 -6.70
C PRO A 800 4.91 -44.97 -6.35
N GLU A 801 5.46 -45.79 -5.46
CA GLU A 801 4.78 -47.00 -4.97
C GLU A 801 3.44 -46.64 -4.30
N GLY A 802 2.38 -47.37 -4.65
CA GLY A 802 1.01 -47.06 -4.22
C GLY A 802 0.22 -46.13 -5.15
N SER A 803 0.80 -45.66 -6.26
CA SER A 803 0.09 -44.85 -7.26
C SER A 803 -1.08 -45.61 -7.92
N GLU A 804 -2.13 -44.85 -8.27
CA GLU A 804 -3.33 -45.35 -8.94
C GLU A 804 -2.99 -46.06 -10.26
N ILE A 805 -3.68 -47.18 -10.53
CA ILE A 805 -3.59 -47.87 -11.82
C ILE A 805 -4.35 -47.05 -12.86
N GLN A 806 -3.65 -46.60 -13.90
CA GLN A 806 -4.21 -45.80 -14.98
C GLN A 806 -4.78 -46.69 -16.10
N ARG A 807 -5.76 -46.15 -16.83
CA ARG A 807 -6.33 -46.77 -18.05
C ARG A 807 -5.82 -46.03 -19.27
N GLY A 808 -5.45 -46.76 -20.32
CA GLY A 808 -5.07 -46.13 -21.59
C GLY A 808 -4.58 -47.15 -22.61
N PHE A 809 -3.66 -46.72 -23.47
CA PHE A 809 -3.14 -47.49 -24.60
C PHE A 809 -1.63 -47.40 -24.67
N ILE A 810 -0.99 -48.43 -25.24
CA ILE A 810 0.41 -48.37 -25.63
C ILE A 810 0.51 -47.59 -26.94
N ALA A 811 1.34 -46.55 -26.97
CA ALA A 811 1.38 -45.59 -28.08
C ALA A 811 1.63 -46.25 -29.45
N HIS A 812 2.64 -47.11 -29.59
CA HIS A 812 2.93 -47.73 -30.89
C HIS A 812 1.88 -48.75 -31.33
N GLU A 813 1.23 -49.47 -30.40
CA GLU A 813 0.12 -50.37 -30.73
C GLU A 813 -1.09 -49.58 -31.24
N LEU A 814 -1.38 -48.45 -30.60
CA LEU A 814 -2.45 -47.54 -31.04
C LEU A 814 -2.11 -46.89 -32.38
N GLN A 815 -0.85 -46.52 -32.62
CA GLN A 815 -0.41 -45.85 -33.85
C GLN A 815 -0.62 -46.74 -35.09
N GLU A 816 -0.53 -48.06 -34.94
CA GLU A 816 -0.78 -49.01 -36.04
C GLU A 816 -2.25 -48.99 -36.51
N LYS A 817 -3.18 -48.71 -35.59
CA LYS A 817 -4.63 -48.74 -35.88
C LYS A 817 -5.23 -47.35 -36.08
N VAL A 818 -4.80 -46.37 -35.29
CA VAL A 818 -5.25 -44.96 -35.35
C VAL A 818 -4.01 -44.05 -35.36
N PRO A 819 -3.33 -43.89 -36.51
CA PRO A 819 -2.07 -43.15 -36.60
C PRO A 819 -2.17 -41.71 -36.08
N ASN A 820 -3.30 -41.06 -36.34
CA ASN A 820 -3.53 -39.65 -35.99
C ASN A 820 -3.76 -39.42 -34.48
N ALA A 821 -3.94 -40.48 -33.69
CA ALA A 821 -4.05 -40.41 -32.23
C ALA A 821 -2.68 -40.41 -31.54
N VAL A 822 -1.59 -40.66 -32.27
CA VAL A 822 -0.24 -40.82 -31.71
C VAL A 822 0.74 -39.87 -32.38
N VAL A 823 1.48 -39.12 -31.57
CA VAL A 823 2.52 -38.19 -32.02
C VAL A 823 3.89 -38.76 -31.67
N GLY A 824 4.83 -38.70 -32.62
CA GLY A 824 6.19 -39.25 -32.48
C GLY A 824 6.34 -40.63 -33.10
N LYS A 825 7.59 -41.09 -33.28
CA LYS A 825 7.89 -42.41 -33.85
C LYS A 825 8.24 -43.41 -32.74
N LYS A 826 7.95 -44.70 -32.99
CA LYS A 826 8.32 -45.78 -32.07
C LYS A 826 9.84 -45.83 -31.92
N ASP A 827 10.30 -45.94 -30.68
CA ASP A 827 11.72 -46.06 -30.30
C ASP A 827 12.60 -44.91 -30.84
N GLU A 828 12.00 -43.74 -31.11
CA GLU A 828 12.75 -42.57 -31.55
C GLU A 828 13.64 -42.08 -30.42
N MET A 829 14.91 -41.85 -30.72
CA MET A 829 15.88 -41.28 -29.81
C MET A 829 16.16 -39.83 -30.24
N MET A 830 16.41 -38.96 -29.28
CA MET A 830 16.83 -37.58 -29.52
C MET A 830 18.15 -37.30 -28.83
N ALA A 831 18.94 -36.36 -29.36
CA ALA A 831 20.15 -35.91 -28.70
C ALA A 831 19.83 -35.47 -27.26
N GLY A 832 20.56 -36.01 -26.29
CA GLY A 832 20.38 -35.68 -24.89
C GLY A 832 20.63 -34.18 -24.62
N PRO A 833 20.17 -33.65 -23.47
CA PRO A 833 20.47 -32.28 -23.07
C PRO A 833 21.99 -32.14 -22.85
N GLY A 834 22.70 -31.58 -23.83
CA GLY A 834 24.16 -31.43 -23.78
C GLY A 834 24.86 -31.13 -25.11
N GLY A 835 24.15 -31.19 -26.23
CA GLY A 835 24.71 -30.95 -27.57
C GLY A 835 24.87 -32.24 -28.38
N PRO A 836 25.55 -32.20 -29.54
CA PRO A 836 25.60 -33.31 -30.50
C PRO A 836 26.22 -34.61 -29.95
N ASP A 837 27.04 -34.52 -28.89
CA ASP A 837 27.77 -35.65 -28.30
C ASP A 837 27.11 -36.19 -27.01
N ALA A 838 25.94 -35.67 -26.62
CA ALA A 838 25.21 -36.14 -25.44
C ALA A 838 24.55 -37.51 -25.70
N PRO A 839 24.53 -38.43 -24.71
CA PRO A 839 23.89 -39.73 -24.87
C PRO A 839 22.43 -39.52 -25.28
N GLU A 840 22.01 -40.23 -26.32
CA GLU A 840 20.67 -40.09 -26.83
C GLU A 840 19.66 -40.51 -25.77
N VAL A 841 18.61 -39.70 -25.61
CA VAL A 841 17.50 -39.98 -24.70
C VAL A 841 16.28 -40.40 -25.51
N PRO A 842 15.42 -41.29 -24.97
CA PRO A 842 14.18 -41.66 -25.65
C PRO A 842 13.28 -40.44 -25.88
N ARG A 843 12.91 -40.21 -27.14
CA ARG A 843 11.84 -39.29 -27.52
C ARG A 843 10.51 -40.04 -27.43
N TYR A 844 9.91 -40.02 -26.25
CA TYR A 844 8.65 -40.73 -26.00
C TYR A 844 7.51 -40.29 -26.92
N GLN A 845 6.70 -41.26 -27.36
CA GLN A 845 5.50 -41.00 -28.11
C GLN A 845 4.38 -40.45 -27.20
N GLY A 846 3.60 -39.52 -27.72
CA GLY A 846 2.41 -38.98 -27.04
C GLY A 846 1.11 -39.56 -27.60
N VAL A 847 0.10 -39.74 -26.76
CA VAL A 847 -1.24 -40.23 -27.14
C VAL A 847 -2.30 -39.16 -26.86
N ASP A 848 -3.10 -38.82 -27.87
CA ASP A 848 -4.31 -38.02 -27.75
C ASP A 848 -5.54 -38.93 -27.88
N MET A 849 -6.09 -39.34 -26.74
CA MET A 849 -7.25 -40.25 -26.70
C MET A 849 -8.52 -39.64 -27.30
N SER A 850 -8.62 -38.30 -27.37
CA SER A 850 -9.80 -37.63 -27.93
C SER A 850 -9.98 -37.92 -29.43
N ARG A 851 -8.90 -38.28 -30.12
CA ARG A 851 -8.89 -38.62 -31.55
C ARG A 851 -9.58 -39.94 -31.88
N ILE A 852 -9.83 -40.80 -30.88
CA ILE A 852 -10.53 -42.09 -31.05
C ILE A 852 -12.06 -41.88 -31.05
N MET A 853 -12.54 -40.76 -30.49
CA MET A 853 -13.97 -40.52 -30.30
C MET A 853 -14.81 -40.52 -31.59
N PRO A 854 -14.37 -39.93 -32.72
CA PRO A 854 -15.15 -39.99 -33.97
C PRO A 854 -15.37 -41.42 -34.47
N ASP A 855 -14.32 -42.24 -34.50
CA ASP A 855 -14.41 -43.66 -34.88
C ASP A 855 -15.29 -44.45 -33.90
N MET A 856 -15.24 -44.13 -32.60
CA MET A 856 -16.12 -44.76 -31.61
C MET A 856 -17.60 -44.44 -31.88
N VAL A 857 -17.94 -43.20 -32.25
CA VAL A 857 -19.32 -42.83 -32.60
C VAL A 857 -19.78 -43.53 -33.88
N ALA A 858 -18.94 -43.56 -34.92
CA ALA A 858 -19.24 -44.27 -36.16
C ALA A 858 -19.40 -45.79 -35.94
N ALA A 859 -18.56 -46.39 -35.10
CA ALA A 859 -18.67 -47.80 -34.71
C ALA A 859 -19.99 -48.10 -33.98
N VAL A 860 -20.42 -47.23 -33.05
CA VAL A 860 -21.72 -47.37 -32.36
C VAL A 860 -22.87 -47.28 -33.36
N GLN A 861 -22.82 -46.34 -34.29
CA GLN A 861 -23.83 -46.23 -35.36
C GLN A 861 -23.89 -47.51 -36.20
N ARG A 862 -22.74 -48.10 -36.55
CA ARG A 862 -22.70 -49.38 -37.27
C ARG A 862 -23.29 -50.52 -36.44
N LEU A 863 -22.95 -50.60 -35.15
CA LEU A 863 -23.54 -51.59 -34.25
C LEU A 863 -25.07 -51.46 -34.16
N THR A 864 -25.60 -50.24 -34.13
CA THR A 864 -27.05 -49.99 -34.17
C THR A 864 -27.66 -50.46 -35.50
N GLN A 865 -27.03 -50.15 -36.64
CA GLN A 865 -27.49 -50.62 -37.96
C GLN A 865 -27.48 -52.15 -38.06
N MET A 866 -26.40 -52.81 -37.62
CA MET A 866 -26.31 -54.27 -37.61
C MET A 866 -27.40 -54.90 -36.73
N LEU A 867 -27.73 -54.27 -35.60
CA LEU A 867 -28.82 -54.71 -34.73
C LEU A 867 -30.17 -54.59 -35.43
N GLU A 868 -30.43 -53.50 -36.15
CA GLU A 868 -31.65 -53.30 -36.94
C GLU A 868 -31.77 -54.27 -38.13
N GLU A 869 -30.67 -54.49 -38.86
CA GLU A 869 -30.58 -55.46 -39.96
C GLU A 869 -30.82 -56.89 -39.47
N THR A 870 -30.23 -57.24 -38.32
CA THR A 870 -30.45 -58.53 -37.66
C THR A 870 -31.92 -58.69 -37.27
N ASN A 871 -32.52 -57.67 -36.66
CA ASN A 871 -33.94 -57.67 -36.31
C ASN A 871 -34.84 -57.80 -37.55
N ARG A 872 -34.51 -57.13 -38.66
CA ARG A 872 -35.26 -57.23 -39.92
C ARG A 872 -35.12 -58.61 -40.57
N SER A 873 -33.93 -59.19 -40.53
CA SER A 873 -33.67 -60.54 -41.03
C SER A 873 -34.41 -61.57 -40.19
N LEU A 874 -34.46 -61.39 -38.87
CA LEU A 874 -35.27 -62.21 -37.96
C LEU A 874 -36.76 -62.14 -38.33
N VAL A 875 -37.29 -60.92 -38.55
CA VAL A 875 -38.68 -60.73 -39.00
C VAL A 875 -38.94 -61.39 -40.35
N THR A 876 -38.01 -61.26 -41.30
CA THR A 876 -38.15 -61.84 -42.65
C THR A 876 -38.04 -63.36 -42.64
N ALA A 877 -37.12 -63.92 -41.85
CA ALA A 877 -37.02 -65.35 -41.61
C ALA A 877 -38.33 -65.85 -41.00
N ASN A 878 -38.82 -65.24 -39.93
CA ASN A 878 -40.10 -65.59 -39.32
C ASN A 878 -41.25 -65.56 -40.33
N ASN A 879 -41.31 -64.55 -41.21
CA ASN A 879 -42.30 -64.49 -42.29
C ASN A 879 -42.15 -65.61 -43.33
N ARG A 880 -40.93 -66.03 -43.65
CA ARG A 880 -40.67 -67.09 -44.64
C ARG A 880 -40.94 -68.47 -44.08
N ILE A 881 -40.62 -68.70 -42.80
CA ILE A 881 -40.95 -69.95 -42.13
C ILE A 881 -42.51 -70.02 -42.03
N ALA A 882 -43.20 -68.90 -41.75
CA ALA A 882 -44.68 -68.79 -41.82
C ALA A 882 -45.29 -68.99 -43.22
N GLN A 883 -44.51 -68.83 -44.29
CA GLN A 883 -44.90 -69.07 -45.68
C GLN A 883 -44.66 -70.52 -46.13
N LEU A 884 -43.61 -71.17 -45.63
CA LEU A 884 -43.26 -72.55 -45.97
C LEU A 884 -44.25 -73.57 -45.39
N GLU A 885 -44.74 -73.29 -44.19
CA GLU A 885 -45.94 -73.92 -43.68
C GLU A 885 -47.14 -73.85 -44.57
N ALA A 886 -47.28 -72.68 -45.14
CA ALA A 886 -48.45 -72.22 -45.80
C ALA A 886 -48.61 -72.80 -47.20
N ALA A 887 -47.51 -73.26 -47.76
CA ALA A 887 -47.47 -74.11 -48.94
C ALA A 887 -47.72 -75.59 -48.62
N GLY A 888 -47.70 -75.99 -47.34
CA GLY A 888 -47.93 -77.36 -46.92
C GLY A 888 -49.39 -77.82 -46.99
N SER A 889 -50.37 -77.00 -46.61
CA SER A 889 -51.75 -77.47 -46.50
C SER A 889 -52.56 -77.30 -47.81
N PRO A 890 -53.16 -78.38 -48.37
CA PRO A 890 -53.84 -78.34 -49.67
C PRO A 890 -55.22 -77.65 -49.56
N ALA A 891 -55.50 -76.73 -50.48
CA ALA A 891 -56.77 -76.02 -50.53
C ALA A 891 -57.87 -76.90 -51.15
N THR A 892 -58.99 -77.07 -50.45
CA THR A 892 -60.26 -77.55 -51.03
C THR A 892 -61.29 -76.43 -51.13
N PRO A 893 -62.14 -76.46 -52.17
CA PRO A 893 -62.86 -75.30 -52.67
C PRO A 893 -64.29 -75.18 -52.14
N GLU A 894 -64.70 -73.91 -52.04
CA GLU A 894 -66.03 -73.30 -51.81
C GLU A 894 -66.87 -73.79 -50.62
#